data_AF-A0A2B4R4Y3-F1
#
_entry.id   AF-A0A2B4R4Y3-F1
#
_cell.length_a   1.000
_cell.length_b   1.000
_cell.length_c   1.000
_cell.angle_alpha   90.00
_cell.angle_beta   90.00
_cell.angle_gamma   90.00
#
_symmetry.space_group_name_H-M   'P 1'
#
loop_
_entity.id
_entity.type
_entity.pdbx_description
1 polymer ?
#
loop_
_entity_poly.entity_id
_entity_poly.type
_entity_poly.pdbx_seq_one_letter_code
_entity_poly.pdbx_strand_id
1 'polypeptide(L)'
;ALPWDKTAVLIVSKSGSTAETLCQAHYVLQKLPQNILKDHVWVITSPQSSPLKRLAESNNITCLDHDPSLGGRFSVFSLVGLLPALLQGIDVRQVRLGALQVLEHAKQDLSTSPAAKGAAFIATTNLENQYSLSVIMPYLDQLDQFSKWYRQLWGESVGKDGKGTTPIDALGTIDQHSQIQLYLDGPQDKTFSVITLKSNPIQEPLLKVSDPELSYLNNQTMFDLLQAEGQATLETFIAHNQPTRHIEIDTLNEKTLGALMMSFMLETIATAALLNELVENALDANAKNIEVRIEDGGQSLISVMDDGVGMNGQDLELCVERHATSKLSDENLFKISTMGFRGEALPSIGSIAKLSITSRHKDEDNAWCLKVEGGQKFPLSPTTHTTGTKIEVRELFFATPARLKFLKTPSTELQHITDGLQRLSMAHPEISFSLKEKNRTVFDYPKGSLLDRLHAVMGKEFAENALPLNASRDGYHLEGYASLPTLNRANARLQYLFVNARPVKDKILSGAVRTAYQDLLPRDRHPLLALFLTLPQDAVDVNVHPTKTEVRFKDTGLVRGLLVSGLRHALSGAGHRASNTISASTLGISQPSPLPNMPRAHSGTSSRLYRPSTSTAPQVSEGRGTAYQASLSPTQQDSFTDLNAVRPLPDVSQTSPSEDSHPPEAPSKEEEPLNHYPLGLARAQIHTTFIVAETSDSLVIIDQHAAHERLVYEHMKAQMEEKGIQRQILLIPEVVELKEEEQEILIRHTSDLEKLGLAVEKFGEKAVLVREIPALLKNPNISKLVQDLVDEFQELGDLFSLKEHINELLGTFACHGSIRAGRRLNLTEMDAILRQMEETPYSGQCNHGRPTYIQLSKAEIEKLFERR
;
A
#
# COMPACT_ATOMS: atom_id res chain seq x y z
N ALA A 1 -33.59 -31.45 15.61
CA ALA A 1 -32.50 -32.13 14.87
C ALA A 1 -32.96 -32.36 13.44
N LEU A 2 -32.08 -32.21 12.45
CA LEU A 2 -32.43 -32.48 11.05
C LEU A 2 -32.79 -33.97 10.86
N PRO A 3 -33.79 -34.30 10.03
CA PRO A 3 -34.08 -35.69 9.65
C PRO A 3 -33.00 -36.18 8.68
N TRP A 4 -31.88 -36.68 9.23
CA TRP A 4 -30.68 -37.04 8.47
C TRP A 4 -30.94 -38.07 7.35
N ASP A 5 -31.87 -38.99 7.56
CA ASP A 5 -32.33 -39.99 6.59
C ASP A 5 -33.06 -39.40 5.37
N LYS A 6 -33.50 -38.14 5.45
CA LYS A 6 -34.20 -37.42 4.37
C LYS A 6 -33.45 -36.16 3.91
N THR A 7 -32.28 -35.90 4.48
CA THR A 7 -31.50 -34.69 4.20
C THR A 7 -30.47 -34.97 3.12
N ALA A 8 -30.47 -34.15 2.07
CA ALA A 8 -29.42 -34.10 1.05
C ALA A 8 -28.34 -33.09 1.47
N VAL A 9 -27.07 -33.40 1.23
CA VAL A 9 -25.94 -32.58 1.62
C VAL A 9 -25.05 -32.34 0.40
N LEU A 10 -24.82 -31.07 0.08
CA LEU A 10 -23.89 -30.66 -0.95
C LEU A 10 -22.73 -29.91 -0.30
N ILE A 11 -21.53 -30.48 -0.36
CA ILE A 11 -20.31 -29.90 0.22
C ILE A 11 -19.53 -29.23 -0.88
N VAL A 12 -19.27 -27.92 -0.76
CA VAL A 12 -18.58 -27.15 -1.79
C VAL A 12 -17.32 -26.49 -1.24
N SER A 13 -16.17 -26.77 -1.84
CA SER A 13 -14.92 -26.06 -1.56
C SER A 13 -14.03 -26.05 -2.80
N LYS A 14 -13.69 -24.86 -3.31
CA LYS A 14 -12.83 -24.70 -4.48
C LYS A 14 -11.47 -25.40 -4.30
N SER A 15 -10.77 -25.13 -3.19
CA SER A 15 -9.46 -25.73 -2.93
C SER A 15 -9.55 -27.16 -2.40
N GLY A 16 -10.71 -27.55 -1.85
CA GLY A 16 -10.88 -28.80 -1.11
C GLY A 16 -10.05 -28.89 0.18
N SER A 17 -9.48 -27.75 0.61
CA SER A 17 -8.59 -27.62 1.76
C SER A 17 -9.09 -26.61 2.79
N THR A 18 -10.26 -26.00 2.57
CA THR A 18 -10.85 -25.02 3.49
C THR A 18 -11.18 -25.69 4.82
N ALA A 19 -10.53 -25.24 5.90
CA ALA A 19 -10.58 -25.91 7.20
C ALA A 19 -12.01 -25.96 7.75
N GLU A 20 -12.75 -24.85 7.68
CA GLU A 20 -14.13 -24.74 8.15
C GLU A 20 -15.04 -25.71 7.39
N THR A 21 -14.93 -25.76 6.06
CA THR A 21 -15.71 -26.68 5.21
C THR A 21 -15.35 -28.13 5.52
N LEU A 22 -14.07 -28.46 5.71
CA LEU A 22 -13.63 -29.81 6.05
C LEU A 22 -14.16 -30.25 7.42
N CYS A 23 -14.09 -29.38 8.44
CA CYS A 23 -14.65 -29.65 9.76
C CYS A 23 -16.17 -29.90 9.70
N GLN A 24 -16.90 -29.07 8.95
CA GLN A 24 -18.34 -29.25 8.73
C GLN A 24 -18.65 -30.54 7.97
N ALA A 25 -17.87 -30.86 6.92
CA ALA A 25 -17.98 -32.09 6.18
C ALA A 25 -17.80 -33.30 7.09
N HIS A 26 -16.72 -33.34 7.89
CA HIS A 26 -16.49 -34.42 8.85
C HIS A 26 -17.63 -34.56 9.87
N TYR A 27 -18.14 -33.44 10.40
CA TYR A 27 -19.27 -33.47 11.33
C TYR A 27 -20.53 -34.06 10.70
N VAL A 28 -20.88 -33.64 9.49
CA VAL A 28 -22.06 -34.13 8.77
C VAL A 28 -21.93 -35.62 8.43
N LEU A 29 -20.76 -36.05 7.94
CA LEU A 29 -20.49 -37.45 7.62
C LEU A 29 -20.57 -38.36 8.86
N GLN A 30 -20.26 -37.86 10.06
CA GLN A 30 -20.43 -38.61 11.31
C GLN A 30 -21.90 -38.76 11.75
N LYS A 31 -22.79 -37.88 11.27
CA LYS A 31 -24.23 -37.93 11.62
C LYS A 31 -25.06 -38.78 10.68
N LEU A 32 -24.57 -39.02 9.46
CA LEU A 32 -25.23 -39.83 8.45
C LEU A 32 -24.74 -41.29 8.49
N PRO A 33 -25.64 -42.28 8.44
CA PRO A 33 -25.27 -43.68 8.25
C PRO A 33 -24.43 -43.89 6.98
N GLN A 34 -23.36 -44.69 7.05
CA GLN A 34 -22.47 -44.91 5.90
C GLN A 34 -23.19 -45.44 4.65
N ASN A 35 -24.24 -46.25 4.83
CA ASN A 35 -24.99 -46.87 3.75
C ASN A 35 -25.84 -45.89 2.92
N ILE A 36 -26.05 -44.65 3.39
CA ILE A 36 -26.82 -43.64 2.65
C ILE A 36 -25.95 -42.52 2.05
N LEU A 37 -24.65 -42.47 2.40
CA LEU A 37 -23.76 -41.36 2.00
C LEU A 37 -23.68 -41.16 0.49
N LYS A 38 -23.61 -42.26 -0.28
CA LYS A 38 -23.50 -42.20 -1.75
C LYS A 38 -24.70 -41.53 -2.41
N ASP A 39 -25.88 -41.70 -1.83
CA ASP A 39 -27.16 -41.25 -2.41
C ASP A 39 -27.62 -39.90 -1.83
N HIS A 40 -27.01 -39.46 -0.72
CA HIS A 40 -27.40 -38.24 0.01
C HIS A 40 -26.33 -37.16 0.03
N VAL A 41 -25.06 -37.49 -0.28
CA VAL A 41 -23.96 -36.54 -0.21
C VAL A 41 -23.31 -36.38 -1.58
N TRP A 42 -23.05 -35.13 -1.95
CA TRP A 42 -22.27 -34.76 -3.13
C TRP A 42 -21.20 -33.75 -2.74
N VAL A 43 -20.08 -33.78 -3.46
CA VAL A 43 -18.96 -32.86 -3.27
C VAL A 43 -18.72 -32.08 -4.55
N ILE A 44 -18.49 -30.78 -4.45
CA ILE A 44 -17.96 -29.95 -5.54
C ILE A 44 -16.60 -29.41 -5.11
N THR A 45 -15.52 -29.80 -5.81
CA THR A 45 -14.16 -29.35 -5.49
C THR A 45 -13.24 -29.35 -6.71
N SER A 46 -12.03 -28.82 -6.59
CA SER A 46 -11.05 -28.84 -7.68
C SER A 46 -10.83 -30.27 -8.21
N PRO A 47 -10.63 -30.46 -9.52
CA PRO A 47 -10.26 -31.75 -10.10
C PRO A 47 -8.97 -32.33 -9.51
N GLN A 48 -8.09 -31.48 -8.95
CA GLN A 48 -6.85 -31.91 -8.32
C GLN A 48 -7.11 -32.66 -6.99
N SER A 49 -6.22 -33.57 -6.61
CA SER A 49 -6.33 -34.27 -5.32
C SER A 49 -6.27 -33.26 -4.16
N SER A 50 -7.29 -33.29 -3.30
CA SER A 50 -7.44 -32.42 -2.14
C SER A 50 -7.89 -33.24 -0.93
N PRO A 51 -7.75 -32.74 0.31
CA PRO A 51 -8.31 -33.40 1.49
C PRO A 51 -9.79 -33.73 1.33
N LEU A 52 -10.59 -32.81 0.79
CA LEU A 52 -12.02 -33.02 0.56
C LEU A 52 -12.28 -34.09 -0.53
N LYS A 53 -11.48 -34.10 -1.60
CA LYS A 53 -11.61 -35.10 -2.66
C LYS A 53 -11.25 -36.50 -2.15
N ARG A 54 -10.17 -36.63 -1.36
CA ARG A 54 -9.80 -37.89 -0.68
C ARG A 54 -10.86 -38.33 0.33
N LEU A 55 -11.46 -37.38 1.06
CA LEU A 55 -12.56 -37.66 1.98
C LEU A 55 -13.78 -38.22 1.22
N ALA A 56 -14.13 -37.62 0.08
CA ALA A 56 -15.20 -38.10 -0.78
C ALA A 56 -14.91 -39.51 -1.31
N GLU A 57 -13.71 -39.73 -1.85
CA GLU A 57 -13.25 -41.02 -2.37
C GLU A 57 -13.30 -42.12 -1.29
N SER A 58 -12.79 -41.85 -0.09
CA SER A 58 -12.78 -42.81 1.03
C SER A 58 -14.18 -43.22 1.51
N ASN A 59 -15.19 -42.39 1.28
CA ASN A 59 -16.59 -42.65 1.67
C ASN A 59 -17.48 -42.99 0.47
N ASN A 60 -16.91 -43.22 -0.73
CA ASN A 60 -17.65 -43.51 -1.96
C ASN A 60 -18.72 -42.46 -2.32
N ILE A 61 -18.39 -41.19 -2.08
CA ILE A 61 -19.24 -40.02 -2.34
C ILE A 61 -18.95 -39.48 -3.74
N THR A 62 -20.00 -39.09 -4.47
CA THR A 62 -19.87 -38.52 -5.82
C THR A 62 -19.23 -37.14 -5.75
N CYS A 63 -18.14 -36.95 -6.48
CA CYS A 63 -17.43 -35.68 -6.59
C CYS A 63 -17.61 -35.07 -7.99
N LEU A 64 -18.04 -33.81 -8.04
CA LEU A 64 -18.17 -33.01 -9.24
C LEU A 64 -17.00 -32.03 -9.30
N ASP A 65 -16.38 -31.92 -10.46
CA ASP A 65 -15.20 -31.06 -10.63
C ASP A 65 -15.61 -29.59 -10.81
N HIS A 66 -15.01 -28.71 -10.00
CA HIS A 66 -15.07 -27.26 -10.15
C HIS A 66 -13.96 -26.79 -11.09
N ASP A 67 -14.27 -25.87 -12.01
CA ASP A 67 -13.28 -25.27 -12.90
C ASP A 67 -12.24 -24.44 -12.12
N PRO A 68 -10.96 -24.86 -12.04
CA PRO A 68 -9.94 -24.14 -11.28
C PRO A 68 -9.76 -22.68 -11.73
N SER A 69 -10.00 -22.38 -13.01
CA SER A 69 -9.84 -21.05 -13.60
C SER A 69 -10.90 -20.05 -13.10
N LEU A 70 -12.03 -20.54 -12.61
CA LEU A 70 -13.13 -19.71 -12.14
C LEU A 70 -12.90 -19.31 -10.67
N GLY A 71 -12.77 -18.00 -10.42
CA GLY A 71 -12.69 -17.44 -9.07
C GLY A 71 -13.98 -17.69 -8.28
N GLY A 72 -13.87 -17.97 -6.97
CA GLY A 72 -15.03 -18.32 -6.13
C GLY A 72 -16.16 -17.30 -6.21
N ARG A 73 -15.84 -16.00 -6.12
CA ARG A 73 -16.81 -14.90 -6.25
C ARG A 73 -17.54 -14.79 -7.60
N PHE A 74 -16.97 -15.34 -8.68
CA PHE A 74 -17.58 -15.39 -10.01
C PHE A 74 -18.20 -16.77 -10.33
N SER A 75 -18.19 -17.70 -9.38
CA SER A 75 -18.61 -19.09 -9.60
C SER A 75 -20.12 -19.32 -9.58
N VAL A 76 -20.92 -18.26 -9.41
CA VAL A 76 -22.37 -18.36 -9.20
C VAL A 76 -23.13 -18.95 -10.39
N PHE A 77 -22.61 -18.82 -11.62
CA PHE A 77 -23.15 -19.45 -12.82
C PHE A 77 -22.48 -20.79 -13.19
N SER A 78 -21.64 -21.33 -12.31
CA SER A 78 -21.06 -22.67 -12.45
C SER A 78 -21.84 -23.71 -11.65
N LEU A 79 -21.36 -24.95 -11.62
CA LEU A 79 -21.91 -26.00 -10.76
C LEU A 79 -21.98 -25.57 -9.29
N VAL A 80 -21.05 -24.74 -8.82
CA VAL A 80 -21.01 -24.23 -7.44
C VAL A 80 -22.28 -23.48 -7.06
N GLY A 81 -22.81 -22.63 -7.95
CA GLY A 81 -24.03 -21.86 -7.68
C GLY A 81 -25.30 -22.48 -8.26
N LEU A 82 -25.20 -23.07 -9.46
CA LEU A 82 -26.37 -23.60 -10.17
C LEU A 82 -26.87 -24.93 -9.61
N LEU A 83 -26.00 -25.83 -9.12
CA LEU A 83 -26.48 -27.09 -8.57
C LEU A 83 -27.30 -26.89 -7.28
N PRO A 84 -26.85 -26.10 -6.28
CA PRO A 84 -27.69 -25.79 -5.12
C PRO A 84 -29.01 -25.12 -5.52
N ALA A 85 -28.99 -24.19 -6.49
CA ALA A 85 -30.19 -23.52 -6.96
C ALA A 85 -31.19 -24.53 -7.58
N LEU A 86 -30.70 -25.42 -8.44
CA LEU A 86 -31.51 -26.48 -9.04
C LEU A 86 -32.15 -27.38 -7.97
N LEU A 87 -31.38 -27.76 -6.94
CA LEU A 87 -31.87 -28.59 -5.83
C LEU A 87 -32.93 -27.89 -4.98
N GLN A 88 -32.95 -26.56 -4.96
CA GLN A 88 -33.99 -25.75 -4.30
C GLN A 88 -35.22 -25.51 -5.19
N GLY A 89 -35.25 -26.09 -6.41
CA GLY A 89 -36.37 -25.95 -7.34
C GLY A 89 -36.30 -24.71 -8.23
N ILE A 90 -35.19 -23.99 -8.25
CA ILE A 90 -34.98 -22.84 -9.13
C ILE A 90 -34.71 -23.34 -10.56
N ASP A 91 -35.41 -22.79 -11.56
CA ASP A 91 -35.12 -23.07 -12.97
C ASP A 91 -33.79 -22.40 -13.40
N VAL A 92 -32.70 -23.13 -13.21
CA VAL A 92 -31.35 -22.71 -13.58
C VAL A 92 -31.19 -22.44 -15.08
N ARG A 93 -32.06 -22.97 -15.94
CA ARG A 93 -32.03 -22.66 -17.38
C ARG A 93 -32.49 -21.23 -17.60
N GLN A 94 -33.56 -20.80 -16.92
CA GLN A 94 -34.01 -19.41 -16.95
C GLN A 94 -32.98 -18.45 -16.35
N VAL A 95 -32.37 -18.81 -15.21
CA VAL A 95 -31.25 -18.04 -14.63
C VAL A 95 -30.13 -17.82 -15.64
N ARG A 96 -29.68 -18.90 -16.30
CA ARG A 96 -28.63 -18.80 -17.32
C ARG A 96 -29.09 -17.99 -18.53
N LEU A 97 -30.34 -18.13 -18.97
CA LEU A 97 -30.88 -17.36 -20.09
C LEU A 97 -30.88 -15.85 -19.80
N GLY A 98 -31.30 -15.44 -18.61
CA GLY A 98 -31.28 -14.03 -18.22
C GLY A 98 -29.85 -13.47 -18.12
N ALA A 99 -28.95 -14.24 -17.53
CA ALA A 99 -27.53 -13.89 -17.48
C ALA A 99 -26.92 -13.76 -18.89
N LEU A 100 -27.22 -14.73 -19.77
CA LEU A 100 -26.77 -14.69 -21.16
C LEU A 100 -27.35 -13.49 -21.89
N GLN A 101 -28.61 -13.12 -21.68
CA GLN A 101 -29.20 -11.92 -22.28
C GLN A 101 -28.45 -10.64 -21.89
N VAL A 102 -28.12 -10.47 -20.62
CA VAL A 102 -27.34 -9.31 -20.15
C VAL A 102 -25.93 -9.33 -20.70
N LEU A 103 -25.30 -10.51 -20.72
CA LEU A 103 -23.99 -10.68 -21.32
C LEU A 103 -24.04 -10.31 -22.80
N GLU A 104 -24.92 -10.91 -23.59
CA GLU A 104 -25.08 -10.63 -25.03
C GLU A 104 -25.46 -9.16 -25.29
N HIS A 105 -26.28 -8.53 -24.44
CA HIS A 105 -26.56 -7.10 -24.56
C HIS A 105 -25.32 -6.25 -24.28
N ALA A 106 -24.58 -6.53 -23.21
CA ALA A 106 -23.29 -5.90 -22.95
C ALA A 106 -22.24 -6.26 -24.01
N LYS A 107 -22.43 -7.37 -24.72
CA LYS A 107 -21.57 -7.78 -25.83
C LYS A 107 -21.82 -6.93 -27.08
N GLN A 108 -23.09 -6.63 -27.34
CA GLN A 108 -23.51 -5.76 -28.43
C GLN A 108 -23.11 -4.31 -28.14
N ASP A 109 -23.41 -3.85 -26.93
CA ASP A 109 -23.12 -2.49 -26.50
C ASP A 109 -22.93 -2.45 -24.97
N LEU A 110 -21.68 -2.53 -24.53
CA LEU A 110 -21.36 -2.46 -23.11
C LEU A 110 -21.79 -1.11 -22.54
N SER A 111 -21.93 -0.08 -23.37
CA SER A 111 -22.28 1.27 -22.98
C SER A 111 -23.74 1.30 -22.50
N THR A 112 -24.69 0.89 -23.32
CA THR A 112 -26.10 0.99 -22.91
C THR A 112 -26.47 0.04 -21.77
N SER A 113 -25.61 -0.95 -21.48
CA SER A 113 -25.79 -1.86 -20.36
C SER A 113 -25.96 -1.16 -19.00
N PRO A 114 -26.92 -1.62 -18.17
CA PRO A 114 -27.08 -1.17 -16.79
C PRO A 114 -25.79 -1.36 -15.97
N ALA A 115 -25.09 -2.48 -16.20
CA ALA A 115 -23.85 -2.85 -15.55
C ALA A 115 -22.83 -1.72 -15.51
N ALA A 116 -22.48 -1.16 -16.67
CA ALA A 116 -21.44 -0.16 -16.69
C ALA A 116 -21.95 1.28 -16.51
N LYS A 117 -23.28 1.54 -16.54
CA LYS A 117 -23.86 2.76 -15.94
C LYS A 117 -23.66 2.75 -14.43
N GLY A 118 -23.85 1.60 -13.81
CA GLY A 118 -23.59 1.39 -12.40
C GLY A 118 -22.10 1.44 -12.04
N ALA A 119 -21.24 0.85 -12.86
CA ALA A 119 -19.78 0.91 -12.69
C ALA A 119 -19.29 2.35 -12.68
N ALA A 120 -19.83 3.14 -13.61
CA ALA A 120 -19.57 4.56 -13.69
C ALA A 120 -20.06 5.25 -12.41
N PHE A 121 -21.30 5.01 -11.97
CA PHE A 121 -21.86 5.54 -10.71
C PHE A 121 -20.99 5.36 -9.49
N ILE A 122 -20.47 4.15 -9.30
CA ILE A 122 -19.60 3.89 -8.16
C ILE A 122 -18.23 4.53 -8.38
N ALA A 123 -17.73 4.57 -9.62
CA ALA A 123 -16.50 5.26 -9.94
C ALA A 123 -16.57 6.74 -9.56
N THR A 124 -17.58 7.54 -10.01
CA THR A 124 -17.62 9.00 -9.67
C THR A 124 -17.57 9.28 -8.20
N THR A 125 -18.37 8.51 -7.48
CA THR A 125 -18.68 8.86 -6.12
C THR A 125 -17.45 8.51 -5.27
N ASN A 126 -16.64 7.54 -5.68
CA ASN A 126 -15.41 7.17 -5.00
C ASN A 126 -14.18 8.02 -5.37
N LEU A 127 -14.29 9.01 -6.26
CA LEU A 127 -13.13 9.64 -6.90
C LEU A 127 -12.13 10.35 -5.96
N GLU A 128 -12.56 10.73 -4.76
CA GLU A 128 -11.72 11.38 -3.74
C GLU A 128 -11.74 10.63 -2.40
N ASN A 129 -12.16 9.35 -2.39
CA ASN A 129 -12.57 8.61 -1.20
C ASN A 129 -13.70 9.28 -0.40
N GLN A 130 -14.37 10.29 -0.97
CA GLN A 130 -15.46 11.01 -0.34
C GLN A 130 -16.62 10.05 -0.01
N TYR A 131 -17.06 9.26 -1.01
CA TYR A 131 -18.07 8.23 -0.81
C TYR A 131 -17.39 6.86 -0.77
N SER A 132 -16.96 6.48 0.44
CA SER A 132 -16.24 5.23 0.69
C SER A 132 -17.17 4.03 0.93
N LEU A 133 -18.47 4.27 1.15
CA LEU A 133 -19.47 3.24 1.39
C LEU A 133 -20.45 3.14 0.21
N SER A 134 -20.82 1.91 -0.18
CA SER A 134 -21.84 1.65 -1.19
C SER A 134 -22.94 0.76 -0.62
N VAL A 135 -24.09 1.36 -0.33
CA VAL A 135 -25.25 0.70 0.26
C VAL A 135 -26.12 0.13 -0.87
N ILE A 136 -26.36 -1.18 -0.86
CA ILE A 136 -27.34 -1.84 -1.72
C ILE A 136 -28.61 -2.07 -0.93
N MET A 137 -29.74 -1.56 -1.44
CA MET A 137 -31.00 -1.50 -0.71
C MET A 137 -32.19 -1.98 -1.53
N PRO A 138 -32.42 -3.31 -1.59
CA PRO A 138 -33.63 -3.84 -2.21
C PRO A 138 -34.85 -3.67 -1.31
N TYR A 139 -35.97 -3.26 -1.91
CA TYR A 139 -37.31 -3.25 -1.31
C TYR A 139 -38.05 -4.56 -1.57
N LEU A 140 -37.32 -5.67 -1.42
CA LEU A 140 -37.72 -7.03 -1.80
C LEU A 140 -37.02 -8.04 -0.90
N ASP A 141 -37.74 -8.65 0.04
CA ASP A 141 -37.17 -9.64 0.97
C ASP A 141 -36.48 -10.81 0.25
N GLN A 142 -37.01 -11.18 -0.92
CA GLN A 142 -36.48 -12.25 -1.78
C GLN A 142 -35.06 -11.96 -2.30
N LEU A 143 -34.58 -10.70 -2.25
CA LEU A 143 -33.23 -10.30 -2.68
C LEU A 143 -32.24 -10.12 -1.52
N ASP A 144 -32.59 -10.45 -0.28
CA ASP A 144 -31.65 -10.39 0.86
C ASP A 144 -30.35 -11.19 0.59
N GLN A 145 -30.49 -12.43 0.12
CA GLN A 145 -29.33 -13.28 -0.22
C GLN A 145 -28.55 -12.74 -1.43
N PHE A 146 -29.22 -12.08 -2.35
CA PHE A 146 -28.56 -11.40 -3.48
C PHE A 146 -27.67 -10.25 -2.99
N SER A 147 -28.15 -9.42 -2.06
CA SER A 147 -27.35 -8.34 -1.48
C SER A 147 -26.11 -8.86 -0.75
N LYS A 148 -26.24 -9.95 0.01
CA LYS A 148 -25.12 -10.63 0.68
C LYS A 148 -24.10 -11.17 -0.33
N TRP A 149 -24.58 -11.79 -1.41
CA TRP A 149 -23.73 -12.23 -2.51
C TRP A 149 -23.01 -11.05 -3.18
N TYR A 150 -23.69 -9.93 -3.45
CA TYR A 150 -23.07 -8.75 -4.02
C TYR A 150 -22.00 -8.15 -3.08
N ARG A 151 -22.28 -8.08 -1.78
CA ARG A 151 -21.29 -7.64 -0.77
C ARG A 151 -20.01 -8.49 -0.86
N GLN A 152 -20.16 -9.81 -0.99
CA GLN A 152 -19.02 -10.70 -1.20
C GLN A 152 -18.33 -10.45 -2.54
N LEU A 153 -19.07 -10.40 -3.65
CA LEU A 153 -18.53 -10.16 -5.00
C LEU A 153 -17.70 -8.87 -5.06
N TRP A 154 -18.27 -7.77 -4.59
CA TRP A 154 -17.67 -6.44 -4.64
C TRP A 154 -16.53 -6.30 -3.64
N GLY A 155 -16.76 -6.70 -2.38
CA GLY A 155 -15.78 -6.64 -1.32
C GLY A 155 -14.54 -7.48 -1.64
N GLU A 156 -14.71 -8.64 -2.28
CA GLU A 156 -13.57 -9.46 -2.68
C GLU A 156 -12.85 -8.99 -3.95
N SER A 157 -13.48 -8.13 -4.77
CA SER A 157 -12.96 -7.72 -6.08
C SER A 157 -12.40 -6.30 -6.13
N VAL A 158 -13.11 -5.31 -5.58
CA VAL A 158 -12.81 -3.88 -5.75
C VAL A 158 -12.64 -3.17 -4.39
N GLY A 159 -13.16 -3.74 -3.29
CA GLY A 159 -13.17 -3.12 -1.94
C GLY A 159 -12.03 -3.49 -0.98
N LYS A 160 -10.93 -4.13 -1.44
CA LYS A 160 -9.82 -4.59 -0.56
C LYS A 160 -8.73 -3.53 -0.34
N ASP A 161 -8.05 -3.64 0.79
CA ASP A 161 -6.84 -2.88 1.13
C ASP A 161 -7.00 -1.34 1.05
N GLY A 162 -8.16 -0.83 1.49
CA GLY A 162 -8.46 0.61 1.52
C GLY A 162 -8.64 1.23 0.13
N LYS A 163 -8.92 0.43 -0.90
CA LYS A 163 -9.24 0.88 -2.26
C LYS A 163 -10.69 0.55 -2.58
N GLY A 164 -11.33 1.40 -3.40
CA GLY A 164 -12.72 1.24 -3.82
C GLY A 164 -13.74 1.59 -2.73
N THR A 165 -14.96 1.09 -2.87
CA THR A 165 -16.05 1.26 -1.89
C THR A 165 -16.25 0.01 -1.04
N THR A 166 -16.62 0.21 0.23
CA THR A 166 -17.08 -0.85 1.12
C THR A 166 -18.57 -1.11 0.86
N PRO A 167 -18.95 -2.31 0.39
CA PRO A 167 -20.35 -2.63 0.13
C PRO A 167 -21.09 -2.94 1.43
N ILE A 168 -22.24 -2.31 1.63
CA ILE A 168 -23.16 -2.52 2.76
C ILE A 168 -24.46 -3.10 2.21
N ASP A 169 -24.83 -4.30 2.65
CA ASP A 169 -26.17 -4.85 2.41
C ASP A 169 -27.15 -4.29 3.44
N ALA A 170 -28.20 -3.64 2.96
CA ALA A 170 -29.29 -3.09 3.78
C ALA A 170 -30.62 -3.54 3.18
N LEU A 171 -31.44 -4.30 3.91
CA LEU A 171 -32.75 -4.67 3.39
C LEU A 171 -33.73 -3.52 3.67
N GLY A 172 -34.27 -2.90 2.61
CA GLY A 172 -35.06 -1.68 2.72
C GLY A 172 -36.40 -1.86 3.46
N THR A 173 -36.90 -3.10 3.51
CA THR A 173 -38.16 -3.47 4.15
C THR A 173 -38.05 -3.65 5.67
N ILE A 174 -36.84 -3.58 6.24
CA ILE A 174 -36.59 -3.82 7.66
C ILE A 174 -35.95 -2.59 8.29
N ASP A 175 -36.46 -2.17 9.45
CA ASP A 175 -35.86 -1.15 10.32
C ASP A 175 -35.57 0.19 9.60
N GLN A 176 -36.47 0.56 8.69
CA GLN A 176 -36.30 1.70 7.80
C GLN A 176 -36.17 3.03 8.56
N HIS A 177 -36.92 3.18 9.66
CA HIS A 177 -36.88 4.41 10.47
C HIS A 177 -35.47 4.67 11.01
N SER A 178 -34.85 3.67 11.64
CA SER A 178 -33.51 3.80 12.19
C SER A 178 -32.43 3.81 11.11
N GLN A 179 -32.56 3.01 10.05
CA GLN A 179 -31.58 2.97 8.96
C GLN A 179 -31.55 4.27 8.15
N ILE A 180 -32.70 4.79 7.72
CA ILE A 180 -32.75 6.05 6.94
C ILE A 180 -32.25 7.20 7.81
N GLN A 181 -32.66 7.26 9.08
CA GLN A 181 -32.15 8.28 9.99
C GLN A 181 -30.62 8.21 10.12
N LEU A 182 -30.06 7.01 10.33
CA LEU A 182 -28.61 6.81 10.39
C LEU A 182 -27.91 7.26 9.09
N TYR A 183 -28.51 7.00 7.94
CA TYR A 183 -27.96 7.33 6.63
C TYR A 183 -28.05 8.83 6.29
N LEU A 184 -29.09 9.52 6.76
CA LEU A 184 -29.30 10.95 6.53
C LEU A 184 -28.55 11.82 7.54
N ASP A 185 -28.61 11.48 8.83
CA ASP A 185 -27.99 12.26 9.91
C ASP A 185 -26.49 11.96 10.06
N GLY A 186 -26.03 10.83 9.51
CA GLY A 186 -24.63 10.41 9.54
C GLY A 186 -23.73 11.12 8.51
N PRO A 187 -22.44 10.75 8.45
CA PRO A 187 -21.50 11.31 7.47
C PRO A 187 -21.97 11.11 6.02
N GLN A 188 -21.73 12.11 5.18
CA GLN A 188 -22.01 12.06 3.74
C GLN A 188 -20.91 11.33 2.97
N ASP A 189 -20.74 10.05 3.26
CA ASP A 189 -19.73 9.15 2.69
C ASP A 189 -20.33 7.89 2.05
N LYS A 190 -21.65 7.87 1.83
CA LYS A 190 -22.41 6.74 1.31
C LYS A 190 -22.98 7.03 -0.08
N THR A 191 -22.99 6.00 -0.91
CA THR A 191 -23.83 5.92 -2.11
C THR A 191 -24.92 4.90 -1.92
N PHE A 192 -26.07 5.11 -2.56
CA PHE A 192 -27.23 4.24 -2.41
C PHE A 192 -27.62 3.61 -3.76
N SER A 193 -27.83 2.30 -3.75
CA SER A 193 -28.40 1.54 -4.86
C SER A 193 -29.76 1.00 -4.43
N VAL A 194 -30.83 1.74 -4.72
CA VAL A 194 -32.19 1.34 -4.34
C VAL A 194 -32.75 0.43 -5.43
N ILE A 195 -33.20 -0.77 -5.05
CA ILE A 195 -33.77 -1.76 -5.99
C ILE A 195 -35.26 -1.93 -5.71
N THR A 196 -36.09 -1.72 -6.72
CA THR A 196 -37.55 -1.84 -6.62
C THR A 196 -38.13 -2.75 -7.72
N LEU A 197 -39.41 -3.09 -7.61
CA LEU A 197 -40.14 -3.90 -8.59
C LEU A 197 -41.25 -3.07 -9.22
N LYS A 198 -41.40 -3.17 -10.53
CA LYS A 198 -42.53 -2.55 -11.24
C LYS A 198 -43.83 -3.31 -11.02
N SER A 199 -43.75 -4.62 -10.89
CA SER A 199 -44.90 -5.48 -10.63
C SER A 199 -44.50 -6.75 -9.88
N ASN A 200 -45.38 -7.24 -9.00
CA ASN A 200 -45.21 -8.51 -8.30
C ASN A 200 -46.38 -9.46 -8.65
N PRO A 201 -46.09 -10.74 -8.99
CA PRO A 201 -47.13 -11.73 -9.21
C PRO A 201 -48.00 -12.02 -7.97
N ILE A 202 -47.53 -11.71 -6.77
CA ILE A 202 -48.28 -11.92 -5.52
C ILE A 202 -49.09 -10.65 -5.19
N GLN A 203 -50.40 -10.70 -5.44
CA GLN A 203 -51.35 -9.60 -5.20
C GLN A 203 -52.29 -9.92 -4.03
N GLU A 204 -51.74 -10.29 -2.88
CA GLU A 204 -52.58 -10.47 -1.69
C GLU A 204 -53.02 -9.10 -1.16
N PRO A 205 -54.34 -8.82 -1.07
CA PRO A 205 -54.82 -7.55 -0.54
C PRO A 205 -54.46 -7.42 0.93
N LEU A 206 -54.11 -6.21 1.38
CA LEU A 206 -53.97 -5.96 2.80
C LEU A 206 -55.30 -6.21 3.51
N LEU A 207 -55.16 -6.69 4.74
CA LEU A 207 -56.19 -6.78 5.77
C LEU A 207 -57.30 -5.73 5.60
N LYS A 208 -58.56 -6.15 5.75
CA LYS A 208 -59.69 -5.21 5.86
C LYS A 208 -59.51 -4.36 7.12
N VAL A 209 -59.15 -3.09 6.94
CA VAL A 209 -59.02 -2.11 8.02
C VAL A 209 -60.36 -1.42 8.23
N SER A 210 -60.89 -1.52 9.45
CA SER A 210 -62.16 -0.90 9.86
C SER A 210 -62.02 0.56 10.30
N ASP A 211 -60.79 1.04 10.49
CA ASP A 211 -60.50 2.41 10.89
C ASP A 211 -60.70 3.38 9.71
N PRO A 212 -61.55 4.42 9.83
CA PRO A 212 -61.77 5.42 8.78
C PRO A 212 -60.50 6.15 8.34
N GLU A 213 -59.54 6.40 9.23
CA GLU A 213 -58.30 7.13 8.91
C GLU A 213 -57.35 6.28 8.06
N LEU A 214 -57.43 4.95 8.20
CA LEU A 214 -56.62 3.98 7.44
C LEU A 214 -57.39 3.35 6.28
N SER A 215 -58.58 3.86 5.98
CA SER A 215 -59.47 3.29 4.95
C SER A 215 -58.86 3.31 3.54
N TYR A 216 -57.85 4.15 3.28
CA TYR A 216 -57.08 4.19 2.05
C TYR A 216 -56.25 2.91 1.80
N LEU A 217 -55.97 2.11 2.83
CA LEU A 217 -55.24 0.84 2.74
C LEU A 217 -56.10 -0.32 2.23
N ASN A 218 -57.44 -0.22 2.30
CA ASN A 218 -58.35 -1.33 2.01
C ASN A 218 -58.32 -1.85 0.57
N ASN A 219 -57.76 -1.08 -0.36
CA ASN A 219 -57.61 -1.45 -1.77
C ASN A 219 -56.14 -1.63 -2.19
N GLN A 220 -55.21 -1.60 -1.23
CA GLN A 220 -53.77 -1.72 -1.48
C GLN A 220 -53.32 -3.15 -1.16
N THR A 221 -52.32 -3.62 -1.89
CA THR A 221 -51.60 -4.87 -1.60
C THR A 221 -50.32 -4.57 -0.81
N MET A 222 -49.74 -5.60 -0.18
CA MET A 222 -48.44 -5.43 0.51
C MET A 222 -47.37 -4.96 -0.46
N PHE A 223 -47.46 -5.38 -1.70
CA PHE A 223 -46.60 -4.90 -2.77
C PHE A 223 -46.74 -3.39 -3.01
N ASP A 224 -47.96 -2.86 -3.05
CA ASP A 224 -48.20 -1.43 -3.28
C ASP A 224 -47.59 -0.57 -2.16
N LEU A 225 -47.67 -1.03 -0.91
CA LEU A 225 -47.01 -0.38 0.22
C LEU A 225 -45.49 -0.40 0.11
N LEU A 226 -44.89 -1.57 -0.16
CA LEU A 226 -43.44 -1.70 -0.30
C LEU A 226 -42.90 -0.87 -1.47
N GLN A 227 -43.66 -0.73 -2.56
CA GLN A 227 -43.29 0.18 -3.65
C GLN A 227 -43.39 1.64 -3.26
N ALA A 228 -44.46 2.05 -2.57
CA ALA A 228 -44.61 3.41 -2.07
C ALA A 228 -43.47 3.77 -1.10
N GLU A 229 -43.08 2.85 -0.22
CA GLU A 229 -41.96 3.03 0.72
C GLU A 229 -40.60 3.14 0.01
N GLY A 230 -40.35 2.26 -0.97
CA GLY A 230 -39.13 2.30 -1.78
C GLY A 230 -38.99 3.60 -2.57
N GLN A 231 -40.09 4.05 -3.17
CA GLN A 231 -40.16 5.31 -3.91
C GLN A 231 -39.96 6.52 -3.00
N ALA A 232 -40.64 6.55 -1.85
CA ALA A 232 -40.48 7.62 -0.86
C ALA A 232 -39.03 7.71 -0.36
N THR A 233 -38.36 6.57 -0.19
CA THR A 233 -36.95 6.54 0.23
C THR A 233 -36.01 7.07 -0.83
N LEU A 234 -36.23 6.66 -2.08
CA LEU A 234 -35.48 7.19 -3.22
C LEU A 234 -35.62 8.71 -3.31
N GLU A 235 -36.84 9.22 -3.23
CA GLU A 235 -37.13 10.65 -3.25
C GLU A 235 -36.49 11.39 -2.07
N THR A 236 -36.51 10.77 -0.89
CA THR A 236 -35.89 11.34 0.32
C THR A 236 -34.38 11.46 0.17
N PHE A 237 -33.69 10.41 -0.30
CA PHE A 237 -32.24 10.46 -0.54
C PHE A 237 -31.88 11.52 -1.58
N ILE A 238 -32.65 11.61 -2.67
CA ILE A 238 -32.46 12.64 -3.70
C ILE A 238 -32.65 14.04 -3.12
N ALA A 239 -33.70 14.26 -2.32
CA ALA A 239 -33.99 15.56 -1.68
C ALA A 239 -32.87 16.02 -0.73
N HIS A 240 -32.15 15.08 -0.11
CA HIS A 240 -31.03 15.35 0.79
C HIS A 240 -29.65 15.33 0.08
N ASN A 241 -29.64 15.34 -1.25
CA ASN A 241 -28.42 15.29 -2.08
C ASN A 241 -27.53 14.06 -1.83
N GLN A 242 -28.11 12.93 -1.40
CA GLN A 242 -27.37 11.67 -1.27
C GLN A 242 -27.17 11.04 -2.66
N PRO A 243 -25.94 10.68 -3.07
CA PRO A 243 -25.71 10.05 -4.35
C PRO A 243 -26.45 8.72 -4.42
N THR A 244 -27.45 8.65 -5.29
CA THR A 244 -28.37 7.51 -5.36
C THR A 244 -28.57 7.07 -6.79
N ARG A 245 -28.52 5.75 -7.03
CA ARG A 245 -29.00 5.11 -8.25
C ARG A 245 -30.22 4.25 -7.96
N HIS A 246 -31.17 4.28 -8.89
CA HIS A 246 -32.38 3.46 -8.84
C HIS A 246 -32.28 2.33 -9.86
N ILE A 247 -32.56 1.10 -9.42
CA ILE A 247 -32.62 -0.09 -10.26
C ILE A 247 -34.03 -0.65 -10.17
N GLU A 248 -34.84 -0.37 -11.18
CA GLU A 248 -36.18 -0.94 -11.29
C GLU A 248 -36.11 -2.28 -12.05
N ILE A 249 -36.72 -3.31 -11.48
CA ILE A 249 -36.88 -4.63 -12.10
C ILE A 249 -38.33 -4.79 -12.52
N ASP A 250 -38.63 -5.25 -13.74
CA ASP A 250 -40.02 -5.38 -14.20
C ASP A 250 -40.83 -6.38 -13.37
N THR A 251 -40.29 -7.59 -13.20
CA THR A 251 -40.83 -8.70 -12.38
C THR A 251 -39.68 -9.50 -11.80
N LEU A 252 -39.86 -10.09 -10.61
CA LEU A 252 -38.85 -10.98 -10.04
C LEU A 252 -39.18 -12.43 -10.42
N ASN A 253 -38.31 -13.03 -11.22
CA ASN A 253 -38.33 -14.44 -11.60
C ASN A 253 -36.88 -14.92 -11.84
N GLU A 254 -36.70 -16.20 -12.10
CA GLU A 254 -35.38 -16.82 -12.27
C GLU A 254 -34.57 -16.14 -13.39
N LYS A 255 -35.24 -15.75 -14.47
CA LYS A 255 -34.61 -15.06 -15.59
C LYS A 255 -34.13 -13.67 -15.21
N THR A 256 -34.96 -12.85 -14.57
CA THR A 256 -34.57 -11.50 -14.15
C THR A 256 -33.52 -11.52 -13.03
N LEU A 257 -33.56 -12.53 -12.15
CA LEU A 257 -32.49 -12.77 -11.16
C LEU A 257 -31.14 -13.04 -11.84
N GLY A 258 -31.11 -13.93 -12.83
CA GLY A 258 -29.90 -14.22 -13.60
C GLY A 258 -29.35 -13.00 -14.34
N ALA A 259 -30.25 -12.18 -14.93
CA ALA A 259 -29.90 -10.92 -15.56
C ALA A 259 -29.28 -9.93 -14.55
N LEU A 260 -29.92 -9.75 -13.39
CA LEU A 260 -29.44 -8.87 -12.32
C LEU A 260 -28.04 -9.28 -11.84
N MET A 261 -27.84 -10.55 -11.53
CA MET A 261 -26.54 -11.08 -11.07
C MET A 261 -25.45 -10.88 -12.12
N MET A 262 -25.73 -11.16 -13.41
CA MET A 262 -24.74 -10.90 -14.47
C MET A 262 -24.42 -9.41 -14.60
N SER A 263 -25.41 -8.53 -14.48
CA SER A 263 -25.19 -7.08 -14.56
C SER A 263 -24.20 -6.60 -13.49
N PHE A 264 -24.35 -7.05 -12.24
CA PHE A 264 -23.45 -6.67 -11.15
C PHE A 264 -22.05 -7.31 -11.26
N MET A 265 -21.92 -8.50 -11.86
CA MET A 265 -20.61 -9.06 -12.19
C MET A 265 -19.89 -8.23 -13.27
N LEU A 266 -20.59 -7.85 -14.34
CA LEU A 266 -20.02 -7.03 -15.41
C LEU A 266 -19.67 -5.62 -14.92
N GLU A 267 -20.49 -5.05 -14.03
CA GLU A 267 -20.22 -3.78 -13.34
C GLU A 267 -18.87 -3.82 -12.63
N THR A 268 -18.64 -4.86 -11.83
CA THR A 268 -17.40 -5.09 -11.08
C THR A 268 -16.18 -5.20 -12.01
N ILE A 269 -16.34 -5.84 -13.18
CA ILE A 269 -15.27 -5.99 -14.17
C ILE A 269 -14.97 -4.67 -14.89
N ALA A 270 -16.01 -3.93 -15.29
CA ALA A 270 -15.88 -2.68 -16.04
C ALA A 270 -15.22 -1.56 -15.22
N THR A 271 -15.42 -1.54 -13.90
CA THR A 271 -14.73 -0.62 -12.99
C THR A 271 -13.19 -0.84 -12.97
N ALA A 272 -12.68 -1.96 -13.49
CA ALA A 272 -11.29 -2.38 -13.26
C ALA A 272 -10.28 -2.20 -14.43
N ALA A 273 -10.64 -2.03 -15.72
CA ALA A 273 -9.66 -2.27 -16.81
C ALA A 273 -9.87 -1.56 -18.19
N LEU A 274 -9.36 -0.35 -18.43
CA LEU A 274 -9.42 0.27 -19.78
C LEU A 274 -8.08 0.77 -20.37
N LEU A 275 -7.20 1.44 -19.61
CA LEU A 275 -5.98 2.04 -20.21
C LEU A 275 -4.76 1.11 -20.25
N ASN A 276 -4.48 0.39 -19.17
CA ASN A 276 -3.30 -0.49 -19.11
C ASN A 276 -3.31 -1.53 -20.24
N GLU A 277 -4.49 -2.01 -20.63
CA GLU A 277 -4.65 -3.01 -21.69
C GLU A 277 -4.19 -2.52 -23.07
N LEU A 278 -4.37 -1.23 -23.41
CA LEU A 278 -3.90 -0.70 -24.69
C LEU A 278 -2.37 -0.62 -24.77
N VAL A 279 -1.73 -0.25 -23.68
CA VAL A 279 -0.27 -0.13 -23.60
C VAL A 279 0.39 -1.51 -23.48
N GLU A 280 -0.22 -2.42 -22.72
CA GLU A 280 0.19 -3.84 -22.69
C GLU A 280 0.11 -4.49 -24.08
N ASN A 281 -0.88 -4.14 -24.91
CA ASN A 281 -0.94 -4.61 -26.30
C ASN A 281 0.23 -4.10 -27.16
N ALA A 282 0.65 -2.85 -26.99
CA ALA A 282 1.81 -2.30 -27.68
C ALA A 282 3.11 -3.01 -27.24
N LEU A 283 3.25 -3.32 -25.95
CA LEU A 283 4.38 -4.10 -25.41
C LEU A 283 4.41 -5.51 -25.99
N ASP A 284 3.27 -6.20 -26.03
CA ASP A 284 3.14 -7.54 -26.62
C ASP A 284 3.45 -7.53 -28.14
N ALA A 285 3.26 -6.40 -28.82
CA ALA A 285 3.63 -6.20 -30.22
C ALA A 285 5.13 -5.91 -30.44
N ASN A 286 5.96 -6.02 -29.39
CA ASN A 286 7.39 -5.71 -29.39
C ASN A 286 7.73 -4.26 -29.75
N ALA A 287 6.86 -3.31 -29.40
CA ALA A 287 7.14 -1.89 -29.59
C ALA A 287 8.43 -1.46 -28.89
N LYS A 288 9.13 -0.51 -29.49
CA LYS A 288 10.30 0.17 -28.91
C LYS A 288 10.00 1.62 -28.56
N ASN A 289 8.96 2.21 -29.13
CA ASN A 289 8.51 3.55 -28.83
C ASN A 289 7.00 3.54 -28.64
N ILE A 290 6.53 4.01 -27.49
CA ILE A 290 5.11 4.13 -27.16
C ILE A 290 4.79 5.59 -26.85
N GLU A 291 3.91 6.18 -27.66
CA GLU A 291 3.38 7.53 -27.45
C GLU A 291 1.91 7.47 -27.04
N VAL A 292 1.60 8.06 -25.88
CA VAL A 292 0.24 8.21 -25.38
C VAL A 292 -0.15 9.69 -25.44
N ARG A 293 -1.28 9.99 -26.10
CA ARG A 293 -1.88 11.32 -26.09
C ARG A 293 -3.26 11.25 -25.47
N ILE A 294 -3.55 12.20 -24.59
CA ILE A 294 -4.86 12.31 -23.94
C ILE A 294 -5.40 13.73 -24.03
N GLU A 295 -6.72 13.84 -24.05
CA GLU A 295 -7.43 15.11 -23.96
C GLU A 295 -8.55 15.00 -22.92
N ASP A 296 -8.68 16.02 -22.07
CA ASP A 296 -9.68 16.12 -21.02
C ASP A 296 -9.69 14.88 -20.10
N GLY A 297 -8.51 14.48 -19.61
CA GLY A 297 -8.35 13.30 -18.75
C GLY A 297 -8.61 11.96 -19.45
N GLY A 298 -8.65 11.94 -20.79
CA GLY A 298 -8.98 10.74 -21.57
C GLY A 298 -10.45 10.66 -21.97
N GLN A 299 -11.28 11.63 -21.57
CA GLN A 299 -12.68 11.71 -21.98
C GLN A 299 -12.81 11.96 -23.49
N SER A 300 -12.11 12.97 -24.00
CA SER A 300 -12.24 13.42 -25.38
C SER A 300 -11.41 12.55 -26.32
N LEU A 301 -10.20 12.19 -25.90
CA LEU A 301 -9.26 11.36 -26.66
C LEU A 301 -8.35 10.58 -25.73
N ILE A 302 -8.16 9.30 -26.03
CA ILE A 302 -7.01 8.49 -25.65
C ILE A 302 -6.42 7.94 -26.95
N SER A 303 -5.19 8.30 -27.28
CA SER A 303 -4.46 7.78 -28.43
C SER A 303 -3.23 7.05 -27.92
N VAL A 304 -3.08 5.77 -28.26
CA VAL A 304 -1.87 4.99 -28.02
C VAL A 304 -1.26 4.67 -29.38
N MET A 305 -0.03 5.10 -29.61
CA MET A 305 0.72 4.86 -30.83
C MET A 305 2.00 4.10 -30.49
N ASP A 306 2.27 3.06 -31.27
CA ASP A 306 3.44 2.21 -31.14
C ASP A 306 4.11 1.94 -32.50
N ASP A 307 5.36 1.52 -32.44
CA ASP A 307 6.17 1.07 -33.58
C ASP A 307 6.38 -0.46 -33.57
N GLY A 308 5.43 -1.21 -33.01
CA GLY A 308 5.47 -2.67 -32.95
C GLY A 308 5.31 -3.34 -34.32
N VAL A 309 5.10 -4.65 -34.33
CA VAL A 309 4.99 -5.44 -35.58
C VAL A 309 3.78 -5.05 -36.46
N GLY A 310 2.77 -4.42 -35.87
CA GLY A 310 1.52 -4.05 -36.54
C GLY A 310 0.59 -5.25 -36.81
N MET A 311 -0.53 -4.99 -37.48
CA MET A 311 -1.54 -5.96 -37.90
C MET A 311 -1.79 -5.80 -39.41
N ASN A 312 -2.00 -6.91 -40.11
CA ASN A 312 -2.47 -6.88 -41.50
C ASN A 312 -3.99 -6.59 -41.55
N GLY A 313 -4.55 -6.45 -42.75
CA GLY A 313 -5.96 -6.14 -42.92
C GLY A 313 -6.91 -7.19 -42.31
N GLN A 314 -6.56 -8.48 -42.38
CA GLN A 314 -7.38 -9.57 -41.83
C GLN A 314 -7.35 -9.58 -40.29
N ASP A 315 -6.17 -9.40 -39.71
CA ASP A 315 -5.98 -9.33 -38.27
C ASP A 315 -6.66 -8.10 -37.67
N LEU A 316 -6.68 -6.97 -38.39
CA LEU A 316 -7.45 -5.78 -38.01
C LEU A 316 -8.94 -6.09 -37.91
N GLU A 317 -9.51 -6.77 -38.90
CA GLU A 317 -10.91 -7.16 -38.85
C GLU A 317 -11.22 -8.13 -37.70
N LEU A 318 -10.27 -9.00 -37.35
CA LEU A 318 -10.39 -9.98 -36.27
C LEU A 318 -10.18 -9.37 -34.88
N CYS A 319 -9.32 -8.35 -34.74
CA CYS A 319 -8.91 -7.83 -33.42
C CYS A 319 -10.04 -7.12 -32.65
N VAL A 320 -11.11 -6.75 -33.34
CA VAL A 320 -12.34 -6.18 -32.75
C VAL A 320 -13.46 -7.20 -32.61
N GLU A 321 -13.22 -8.46 -32.98
CA GLU A 321 -14.11 -9.58 -32.71
C GLU A 321 -13.80 -10.19 -31.33
N ARG A 322 -14.83 -10.76 -30.70
CA ARG A 322 -14.72 -11.37 -29.38
C ARG A 322 -13.94 -12.67 -29.44
N HIS A 323 -13.23 -12.98 -28.37
CA HIS A 323 -12.45 -14.22 -28.22
C HIS A 323 -11.35 -14.41 -29.29
N ALA A 324 -10.96 -13.34 -29.99
CA ALA A 324 -9.89 -13.37 -30.98
C ALA A 324 -8.55 -12.93 -30.34
N THR A 325 -7.54 -13.81 -30.31
CA THR A 325 -6.21 -13.46 -29.82
C THR A 325 -5.11 -14.22 -30.56
N SER A 326 -4.00 -13.53 -30.87
CA SER A 326 -2.78 -14.12 -31.45
C SER A 326 -1.77 -14.56 -30.38
N LYS A 327 -2.10 -14.40 -29.10
CA LYS A 327 -1.15 -14.51 -27.97
C LYS A 327 -1.16 -15.88 -27.28
N LEU A 328 -2.07 -16.77 -27.67
CA LEU A 328 -2.19 -18.14 -27.14
C LEU A 328 -2.10 -19.15 -28.29
N SER A 329 -1.33 -20.22 -28.07
CA SER A 329 -1.41 -21.44 -28.89
C SER A 329 -2.27 -22.46 -28.15
N ASP A 330 -3.00 -23.31 -28.89
CA ASP A 330 -4.02 -24.25 -28.37
C ASP A 330 -3.52 -25.21 -27.26
N GLU A 331 -2.20 -25.31 -27.03
CA GLU A 331 -1.58 -26.20 -26.05
C GLU A 331 -1.08 -25.52 -24.76
N ASN A 332 -1.11 -24.18 -24.62
CA ASN A 332 -0.33 -23.45 -23.59
C ASN A 332 -1.10 -22.46 -22.68
N LEU A 333 -2.32 -22.78 -22.24
CA LEU A 333 -3.06 -21.93 -21.29
C LEU A 333 -2.34 -21.73 -19.93
N PHE A 334 -1.39 -22.61 -19.58
CA PHE A 334 -0.67 -22.62 -18.30
C PHE A 334 0.70 -21.92 -18.34
N LYS A 335 1.15 -21.41 -19.49
CA LYS A 335 2.42 -20.69 -19.67
C LYS A 335 2.17 -19.35 -20.34
N ILE A 336 1.80 -18.35 -19.55
CA ILE A 336 1.47 -17.01 -20.05
C ILE A 336 2.75 -16.18 -20.09
N SER A 337 3.31 -15.98 -21.28
CA SER A 337 4.47 -15.12 -21.51
C SER A 337 4.13 -13.68 -21.93
N THR A 338 2.84 -13.39 -22.18
CA THR A 338 2.35 -12.09 -22.68
C THR A 338 1.58 -11.32 -21.61
N MET A 339 1.52 -10.00 -21.73
CA MET A 339 0.86 -9.13 -20.75
C MET A 339 -0.67 -9.26 -20.81
N GLY A 340 -1.23 -9.35 -22.03
CA GLY A 340 -2.65 -9.67 -22.31
C GLY A 340 -2.84 -11.04 -22.97
N PHE A 341 -3.99 -11.70 -22.77
CA PHE A 341 -4.26 -13.04 -23.31
C PHE A 341 -5.72 -13.37 -23.65
N ARG A 342 -6.68 -12.45 -23.42
CA ARG A 342 -8.13 -12.78 -23.45
C ARG A 342 -8.88 -12.41 -24.74
N GLY A 343 -8.33 -11.55 -25.59
CA GLY A 343 -9.00 -11.14 -26.83
C GLY A 343 -10.28 -10.31 -26.65
N GLU A 344 -10.49 -9.67 -25.49
CA GLU A 344 -11.74 -8.95 -25.18
C GLU A 344 -11.61 -7.41 -25.11
N ALA A 345 -10.38 -6.88 -25.08
CA ALA A 345 -10.12 -5.48 -24.77
C ALA A 345 -10.63 -4.51 -25.86
N LEU A 346 -10.17 -4.69 -27.11
CA LEU A 346 -10.55 -3.81 -28.23
C LEU A 346 -12.03 -3.89 -28.61
N PRO A 347 -12.68 -5.09 -28.65
CA PRO A 347 -14.13 -5.18 -28.86
C PRO A 347 -14.92 -4.40 -27.79
N SER A 348 -14.50 -4.50 -26.53
CA SER A 348 -15.17 -3.82 -25.41
C SER A 348 -15.04 -2.30 -25.49
N ILE A 349 -13.85 -1.80 -25.84
CA ILE A 349 -13.60 -0.37 -26.04
C ILE A 349 -14.41 0.17 -27.23
N GLY A 350 -14.42 -0.57 -28.36
CA GLY A 350 -15.18 -0.19 -29.54
C GLY A 350 -16.68 -0.11 -29.31
N SER A 351 -17.22 -0.87 -28.35
CA SER A 351 -18.64 -0.82 -27.97
C SER A 351 -19.05 0.45 -27.23
N ILE A 352 -18.11 1.18 -26.60
CA ILE A 352 -18.42 2.31 -25.72
C ILE A 352 -17.88 3.67 -26.22
N ALA A 353 -17.05 3.66 -27.25
CA ALA A 353 -16.34 4.84 -27.73
C ALA A 353 -16.33 4.87 -29.27
N LYS A 354 -15.81 5.96 -29.84
CA LYS A 354 -15.42 6.01 -31.25
C LYS A 354 -13.99 5.51 -31.37
N LEU A 355 -13.84 4.22 -31.63
CA LEU A 355 -12.56 3.54 -31.76
C LEU A 355 -12.07 3.60 -33.22
N SER A 356 -10.83 4.02 -33.42
CA SER A 356 -10.14 3.94 -34.70
C SER A 356 -8.81 3.21 -34.48
N ILE A 357 -8.61 2.12 -35.21
CA ILE A 357 -7.38 1.34 -35.19
C ILE A 357 -6.73 1.49 -36.57
N THR A 358 -5.57 2.13 -36.60
CA THR A 358 -4.74 2.22 -37.80
C THR A 358 -3.50 1.37 -37.58
N SER A 359 -3.22 0.43 -38.48
CA SER A 359 -2.03 -0.40 -38.36
C SER A 359 -1.39 -0.67 -39.72
N ARG A 360 -0.07 -0.81 -39.71
CA ARG A 360 0.70 -1.34 -40.84
C ARG A 360 1.55 -2.48 -40.34
N HIS A 361 1.29 -3.68 -40.85
CA HIS A 361 2.16 -4.82 -40.59
C HIS A 361 3.56 -4.58 -41.16
N LYS A 362 4.60 -5.04 -40.47
CA LYS A 362 6.01 -4.86 -40.90
C LYS A 362 6.33 -5.41 -42.30
N ASP A 363 5.57 -6.41 -42.75
CA ASP A 363 5.76 -7.11 -44.02
C ASP A 363 4.81 -6.62 -45.13
N GLU A 364 4.04 -5.55 -44.89
CA GLU A 364 3.11 -4.96 -45.86
C GLU A 364 3.46 -3.50 -46.18
N ASP A 365 3.34 -3.12 -47.45
CA ASP A 365 3.60 -1.73 -47.90
C ASP A 365 2.45 -0.77 -47.55
N ASN A 366 1.23 -1.30 -47.43
CA ASN A 366 0.01 -0.53 -47.21
C ASN A 366 -0.44 -0.59 -45.75
N ALA A 367 -0.89 0.54 -45.20
CA ALA A 367 -1.55 0.57 -43.91
C ALA A 367 -3.06 0.50 -44.07
N TRP A 368 -3.73 -0.01 -43.04
CA TRP A 368 -5.17 -0.14 -42.99
C TRP A 368 -5.73 0.55 -41.76
N CYS A 369 -6.94 1.08 -41.89
CA CYS A 369 -7.69 1.70 -40.81
C CYS A 369 -9.05 1.04 -40.67
N LEU A 370 -9.34 0.56 -39.46
CA LEU A 370 -10.63 0.05 -39.04
C LEU A 370 -11.26 1.01 -38.02
N LYS A 371 -12.54 1.33 -38.24
CA LYS A 371 -13.33 2.13 -37.31
C LYS A 371 -14.44 1.29 -36.68
N VAL A 372 -14.63 1.48 -35.39
CA VAL A 372 -15.73 0.91 -34.62
C VAL A 372 -16.36 2.02 -33.81
N GLU A 373 -17.64 2.30 -34.03
CA GLU A 373 -18.36 3.33 -33.28
C GLU A 373 -19.54 2.70 -32.55
N GLY A 374 -19.49 2.66 -31.22
CA GLY A 374 -20.60 2.11 -30.42
C GLY A 374 -20.93 0.65 -30.75
N GLY A 375 -19.90 -0.14 -31.09
CA GLY A 375 -20.03 -1.55 -31.47
C GLY A 375 -20.29 -1.77 -32.97
N GLN A 376 -20.60 -0.71 -33.73
CA GLN A 376 -20.75 -0.81 -35.18
C GLN A 376 -19.38 -0.82 -35.86
N LYS A 377 -19.02 -1.96 -36.47
CA LYS A 377 -17.81 -2.11 -37.30
C LYS A 377 -18.02 -1.52 -38.69
N PHE A 378 -17.12 -0.66 -39.13
CA PHE A 378 -17.11 -0.08 -40.48
C PHE A 378 -16.16 -0.85 -41.41
N PRO A 379 -16.33 -0.75 -42.74
CA PRO A 379 -15.42 -1.38 -43.70
C PRO A 379 -13.98 -0.91 -43.52
N LEU A 380 -13.04 -1.84 -43.71
CA LEU A 380 -11.61 -1.54 -43.70
C LEU A 380 -11.27 -0.54 -44.80
N SER A 381 -10.45 0.45 -44.48
CA SER A 381 -10.04 1.50 -45.44
C SER A 381 -8.52 1.59 -45.56
N PRO A 382 -7.98 1.70 -46.78
CA PRO A 382 -6.54 1.89 -46.98
C PRO A 382 -6.13 3.28 -46.48
N THR A 383 -4.98 3.37 -45.84
CA THR A 383 -4.46 4.62 -45.28
C THR A 383 -2.93 4.66 -45.32
N THR A 384 -2.35 5.74 -44.82
CA THR A 384 -0.91 5.88 -44.62
C THR A 384 -0.58 5.81 -43.14
N HIS A 385 0.34 4.92 -42.80
CA HIS A 385 0.91 4.79 -41.46
C HIS A 385 2.31 4.20 -41.58
N THR A 386 3.18 4.51 -40.61
CA THR A 386 4.46 3.81 -40.46
C THR A 386 4.21 2.40 -39.89
N THR A 387 5.22 1.55 -39.84
CA THR A 387 5.10 0.24 -39.21
C THR A 387 4.69 0.41 -37.74
N GLY A 388 3.79 -0.43 -37.26
CA GLY A 388 3.20 -0.36 -35.92
C GLY A 388 1.72 -0.02 -35.94
N THR A 389 1.18 0.30 -34.77
CA THR A 389 -0.25 0.51 -34.57
C THR A 389 -0.54 1.84 -33.88
N LYS A 390 -1.63 2.48 -34.28
CA LYS A 390 -2.24 3.63 -33.61
C LYS A 390 -3.68 3.30 -33.27
N ILE A 391 -4.00 3.32 -31.99
CA ILE A 391 -5.35 3.13 -31.45
C ILE A 391 -5.82 4.47 -30.90
N GLU A 392 -6.89 5.00 -31.49
CA GLU A 392 -7.58 6.21 -31.00
C GLU A 392 -8.94 5.84 -30.43
N VAL A 393 -9.15 6.18 -29.17
CA VAL A 393 -10.42 6.10 -28.47
C VAL A 393 -10.93 7.53 -28.31
N ARG A 394 -11.89 7.93 -29.14
CA ARG A 394 -12.49 9.27 -29.11
C ARG A 394 -13.84 9.24 -28.44
N GLU A 395 -14.14 10.33 -27.73
CA GLU A 395 -15.39 10.49 -26.99
C GLU A 395 -15.68 9.23 -26.17
N LEU A 396 -14.79 8.93 -25.22
CA LEU A 396 -14.95 7.80 -24.32
C LEU A 396 -16.33 7.90 -23.69
N PHE A 397 -17.14 6.84 -23.81
CA PHE A 397 -18.54 6.83 -23.41
C PHE A 397 -19.51 7.65 -24.28
N PHE A 398 -19.22 7.99 -25.54
CA PHE A 398 -20.21 8.70 -26.38
C PHE A 398 -21.52 7.92 -26.55
N ALA A 399 -21.43 6.59 -26.69
CA ALA A 399 -22.60 5.70 -26.76
C ALA A 399 -23.31 5.60 -25.39
N THR A 400 -22.66 6.09 -24.33
CA THR A 400 -23.15 6.25 -22.95
C THR A 400 -22.95 7.63 -22.34
N PRO A 401 -23.72 8.64 -22.74
CA PRO A 401 -23.55 9.99 -22.20
C PRO A 401 -23.71 10.06 -20.67
N ALA A 402 -24.47 9.13 -20.08
CA ALA A 402 -24.58 8.98 -18.62
C ALA A 402 -23.21 8.72 -17.98
N ARG A 403 -22.35 7.89 -18.60
CA ARG A 403 -21.00 7.50 -18.13
C ARG A 403 -19.98 8.64 -18.13
N LEU A 404 -20.21 9.70 -18.89
CA LEU A 404 -19.33 10.88 -18.92
C LEU A 404 -19.31 11.64 -17.59
N LYS A 405 -20.42 11.61 -16.84
CA LYS A 405 -20.50 12.25 -15.52
C LYS A 405 -19.58 11.57 -14.50
N PHE A 406 -19.08 10.38 -14.81
CA PHE A 406 -18.38 9.44 -13.93
C PHE A 406 -16.87 9.52 -13.91
N LEU A 407 -16.31 10.20 -14.89
CA LEU A 407 -14.90 10.55 -14.91
C LEU A 407 -14.61 11.59 -13.82
N LYS A 408 -13.42 11.52 -13.22
CA LYS A 408 -12.94 12.59 -12.33
C LYS A 408 -12.84 13.90 -13.07
N THR A 409 -12.46 14.92 -12.29
CA THR A 409 -11.79 16.06 -12.89
C THR A 409 -10.68 15.55 -13.84
N PRO A 410 -10.51 16.18 -15.02
CA PRO A 410 -9.48 15.80 -15.98
C PRO A 410 -8.09 15.63 -15.36
N SER A 411 -7.76 16.46 -14.36
CA SER A 411 -6.50 16.40 -13.64
C SER A 411 -6.30 15.10 -12.85
N THR A 412 -7.35 14.53 -12.26
CA THR A 412 -7.21 13.32 -11.45
C THR A 412 -7.15 12.07 -12.33
N GLU A 413 -7.91 12.03 -13.42
CA GLU A 413 -7.76 10.99 -14.44
C GLU A 413 -6.35 11.00 -15.03
N LEU A 414 -5.85 12.18 -15.40
CA LEU A 414 -4.47 12.36 -15.85
C LEU A 414 -3.45 11.77 -14.87
N GLN A 415 -3.64 11.96 -13.57
CA GLN A 415 -2.73 11.40 -12.56
C GLN A 415 -2.77 9.86 -12.56
N HIS A 416 -3.95 9.25 -12.63
CA HIS A 416 -4.08 7.79 -12.70
C HIS A 416 -3.41 7.21 -13.95
N ILE A 417 -3.58 7.88 -15.09
CA ILE A 417 -2.93 7.54 -16.35
C ILE A 417 -1.40 7.64 -16.22
N THR A 418 -0.92 8.73 -15.62
CA THR A 418 0.50 8.97 -15.40
C THR A 418 1.12 7.88 -14.52
N ASP A 419 0.49 7.56 -13.38
CA ASP A 419 0.96 6.52 -12.45
C ASP A 419 1.04 5.14 -13.11
N GLY A 420 0.05 4.79 -13.94
CA GLY A 420 0.01 3.53 -14.69
C GLY A 420 1.14 3.42 -15.71
N LEU A 421 1.32 4.47 -16.52
CA LEU A 421 2.39 4.52 -17.53
C LEU A 421 3.78 4.58 -16.92
N GLN A 422 3.97 5.27 -15.80
CA GLN A 422 5.23 5.28 -15.08
C GLN A 422 5.62 3.87 -14.62
N ARG A 423 4.66 3.09 -14.10
CA ARG A 423 4.92 1.68 -13.72
C ARG A 423 5.35 0.83 -14.91
N LEU A 424 4.65 0.95 -16.04
CA LEU A 424 5.01 0.22 -17.26
C LEU A 424 6.38 0.67 -17.82
N SER A 425 6.68 1.97 -17.76
CA SER A 425 7.95 2.49 -18.25
C SER A 425 9.14 2.06 -17.40
N MET A 426 8.94 1.86 -16.09
CA MET A 426 9.94 1.29 -15.17
C MET A 426 10.22 -0.18 -15.45
N ALA A 427 9.20 -0.96 -15.83
CA ALA A 427 9.35 -2.36 -16.21
C ALA A 427 10.10 -2.57 -17.54
N HIS A 428 10.09 -1.55 -18.40
CA HIS A 428 10.66 -1.61 -19.76
C HIS A 428 11.54 -0.38 -20.06
N PRO A 429 12.70 -0.22 -19.38
CA PRO A 429 13.59 0.93 -19.60
C PRO A 429 14.17 1.00 -21.02
N GLU A 430 14.22 -0.12 -21.74
CA GLU A 430 14.65 -0.25 -23.13
C GLU A 430 13.64 0.31 -24.15
N ILE A 431 12.42 0.63 -23.72
CA ILE A 431 11.33 1.18 -24.53
C ILE A 431 11.14 2.66 -24.16
N SER A 432 10.94 3.53 -25.15
CA SER A 432 10.59 4.94 -24.87
C SER A 432 9.09 5.08 -24.58
N PHE A 433 8.75 5.93 -23.62
CA PHE A 433 7.37 6.25 -23.26
C PHE A 433 7.18 7.75 -23.25
N SER A 434 6.14 8.25 -23.91
CA SER A 434 5.76 9.66 -23.80
C SER A 434 4.27 9.79 -23.49
N LEU A 435 3.92 10.75 -22.63
CA LEU A 435 2.55 11.12 -22.33
C LEU A 435 2.36 12.61 -22.63
N LYS A 436 1.41 12.92 -23.50
CA LYS A 436 1.02 14.29 -23.84
C LYS A 436 -0.44 14.53 -23.49
N GLU A 437 -0.71 15.66 -22.83
CA GLU A 437 -2.06 16.16 -22.59
C GLU A 437 -2.31 17.37 -23.50
N LYS A 438 -3.20 17.23 -24.49
CA LYS A 438 -3.37 18.23 -25.57
C LYS A 438 -2.01 18.54 -26.22
N ASN A 439 -1.51 19.76 -26.08
CA ASN A 439 -0.20 20.19 -26.59
C ASN A 439 0.92 20.18 -25.53
N ARG A 440 0.61 19.80 -24.28
CA ARG A 440 1.56 19.81 -23.16
C ARG A 440 2.16 18.42 -22.99
N THR A 441 3.48 18.31 -23.00
CA THR A 441 4.18 17.09 -22.59
C THR A 441 4.09 16.95 -21.06
N VAL A 442 3.50 15.85 -20.59
CA VAL A 442 3.42 15.49 -19.17
C VAL A 442 4.74 14.85 -18.75
N PHE A 443 5.18 13.85 -19.51
CA PHE A 443 6.52 13.31 -19.44
C PHE A 443 6.96 12.79 -20.81
N ASP A 444 8.28 12.74 -20.99
CA ASP A 444 8.94 12.07 -22.11
C ASP A 444 10.14 11.31 -21.57
N TYR A 445 10.07 9.99 -21.69
CA TYR A 445 10.98 9.04 -21.07
C TYR A 445 11.71 8.30 -22.19
N PRO A 446 12.93 8.74 -22.56
CA PRO A 446 13.69 8.11 -23.62
C PRO A 446 14.14 6.70 -23.23
N LYS A 447 14.56 5.89 -24.20
CA LYS A 447 15.22 4.61 -23.95
C LYS A 447 16.50 4.85 -23.15
N GLY A 448 16.78 4.02 -22.16
CA GLY A 448 17.96 4.20 -21.32
C GLY A 448 18.21 3.03 -20.40
N SER A 449 19.09 3.23 -19.43
CA SER A 449 19.28 2.25 -18.36
C SER A 449 18.10 2.29 -17.38
N LEU A 450 17.97 1.24 -16.56
CA LEU A 450 17.01 1.22 -15.46
C LEU A 450 17.18 2.43 -14.54
N LEU A 451 18.43 2.82 -14.21
CA LEU A 451 18.68 3.97 -13.34
C LEU A 451 18.24 5.29 -13.98
N ASP A 452 18.47 5.48 -15.29
CA ASP A 452 18.00 6.67 -16.01
C ASP A 452 16.47 6.77 -15.99
N ARG A 453 15.78 5.63 -16.18
CA ARG A 453 14.32 5.55 -16.10
C ARG A 453 13.82 5.86 -14.69
N LEU A 454 14.43 5.29 -13.67
CA LEU A 454 14.06 5.55 -12.27
C LEU A 454 14.34 6.99 -11.87
N HIS A 455 15.42 7.61 -12.34
CA HIS A 455 15.68 9.03 -12.16
C HIS A 455 14.55 9.87 -12.78
N ALA A 456 14.16 9.57 -14.03
CA ALA A 456 13.11 10.32 -14.71
C ALA A 456 11.73 10.20 -14.03
N VAL A 457 11.44 9.07 -13.39
CA VAL A 457 10.15 8.80 -12.72
C VAL A 457 10.14 9.24 -11.25
N MET A 458 11.15 8.87 -10.48
CA MET A 458 11.22 9.05 -9.02
C MET A 458 11.96 10.34 -8.61
N GLY A 459 12.61 11.01 -9.55
CA GLY A 459 13.30 12.28 -9.35
C GLY A 459 14.79 12.14 -9.02
N LYS A 460 15.48 13.27 -9.10
CA LYS A 460 16.94 13.38 -8.92
C LYS A 460 17.41 12.91 -7.54
N GLU A 461 16.67 13.27 -6.50
CA GLU A 461 16.98 12.91 -5.11
C GLU A 461 17.07 11.39 -4.92
N PHE A 462 16.20 10.62 -5.59
CA PHE A 462 16.26 9.17 -5.57
C PHE A 462 17.54 8.65 -6.24
N ALA A 463 17.87 9.12 -7.43
CA ALA A 463 19.04 8.65 -8.18
C ALA A 463 20.37 8.89 -7.43
N GLU A 464 20.48 10.01 -6.70
CA GLU A 464 21.67 10.35 -5.91
C GLU A 464 21.79 9.53 -4.61
N ASN A 465 20.67 9.03 -4.08
CA ASN A 465 20.61 8.29 -2.81
C ASN A 465 20.16 6.84 -2.97
N ALA A 466 20.14 6.32 -4.20
CA ALA A 466 19.73 4.97 -4.52
C ALA A 466 20.93 4.01 -4.51
N LEU A 467 20.73 2.85 -3.90
CA LEU A 467 21.69 1.77 -3.86
C LEU A 467 21.29 0.71 -4.88
N PRO A 468 22.21 0.30 -5.77
CA PRO A 468 21.96 -0.81 -6.66
C PRO A 468 21.83 -2.10 -5.84
N LEU A 469 20.89 -2.94 -6.22
CA LEU A 469 20.65 -4.23 -5.64
C LEU A 469 20.73 -5.28 -6.75
N ASN A 470 21.48 -6.34 -6.50
CA ASN A 470 21.54 -7.51 -7.37
C ASN A 470 21.80 -8.74 -6.50
N ALA A 471 20.85 -9.67 -6.49
CA ALA A 471 20.92 -10.91 -5.75
C ALA A 471 20.29 -12.05 -6.57
N SER A 472 20.83 -13.25 -6.47
CA SER A 472 20.25 -14.43 -7.11
C SER A 472 20.30 -15.63 -6.17
N ARG A 473 19.27 -16.47 -6.25
CA ARG A 473 19.17 -17.71 -5.47
C ARG A 473 18.18 -18.67 -6.12
N ASP A 474 18.58 -19.92 -6.34
CA ASP A 474 17.71 -21.01 -6.79
C ASP A 474 16.86 -20.66 -8.05
N GLY A 475 17.45 -19.93 -9.01
CA GLY A 475 16.77 -19.48 -10.23
C GLY A 475 15.91 -18.22 -10.08
N TYR A 476 15.81 -17.66 -8.88
CA TYR A 476 15.21 -16.35 -8.61
C TYR A 476 16.30 -15.29 -8.69
N HIS A 477 15.97 -14.17 -9.32
CA HIS A 477 16.84 -13.04 -9.48
C HIS A 477 16.13 -11.78 -9.02
N LEU A 478 16.74 -11.06 -8.09
CA LEU A 478 16.26 -9.79 -7.59
C LEU A 478 17.25 -8.71 -8.00
N GLU A 479 16.79 -7.76 -8.78
CA GLU A 479 17.56 -6.58 -9.18
C GLU A 479 16.79 -5.30 -8.89
N GLY A 480 17.46 -4.15 -8.92
CA GLY A 480 16.81 -2.84 -8.83
C GLY A 480 17.56 -1.88 -7.95
N TYR A 481 16.83 -0.92 -7.39
CA TYR A 481 17.39 0.16 -6.59
C TYR A 481 16.54 0.42 -5.35
N ALA A 482 17.21 0.67 -4.22
CA ALA A 482 16.55 1.02 -2.97
C ALA A 482 17.23 2.24 -2.33
N SER A 483 16.44 3.15 -1.76
CA SER A 483 17.00 4.38 -1.18
C SER A 483 17.78 4.09 0.11
N LEU A 484 18.78 4.91 0.36
CA LEU A 484 19.38 5.05 1.68
C LEU A 484 18.27 5.39 2.70
N PRO A 485 18.35 4.91 3.96
CA PRO A 485 17.29 5.17 4.94
C PRO A 485 17.12 6.67 5.27
N THR A 486 18.15 7.48 5.00
CA THR A 486 18.11 8.95 5.09
C THR A 486 17.10 9.57 4.11
N LEU A 487 16.83 8.93 2.97
CA LEU A 487 15.80 9.31 2.02
C LEU A 487 14.55 8.46 2.22
N ASN A 488 13.57 9.02 2.91
CA ASN A 488 12.30 8.35 3.23
C ASN A 488 11.09 9.28 3.05
N ARG A 489 9.89 8.69 2.98
CA ARG A 489 8.61 9.40 2.88
C ARG A 489 7.65 8.93 3.96
N ALA A 490 6.65 9.76 4.25
CA ALA A 490 5.55 9.41 5.17
C ALA A 490 4.55 8.41 4.57
N ASN A 491 4.70 8.04 3.30
CA ASN A 491 3.84 7.05 2.64
C ASN A 491 4.64 6.17 1.67
N ALA A 492 4.10 4.99 1.38
CA ALA A 492 4.71 4.00 0.50
C ALA A 492 4.47 4.24 -1.00
N ARG A 493 4.08 5.46 -1.45
CA ARG A 493 3.69 5.71 -2.85
C ARG A 493 4.82 5.44 -3.84
N LEU A 494 6.07 5.69 -3.43
CA LEU A 494 7.28 5.49 -4.24
C LEU A 494 7.95 4.12 -3.99
N GLN A 495 7.16 3.12 -3.60
CA GLN A 495 7.59 1.73 -3.56
C GLN A 495 7.04 0.98 -4.78
N TYR A 496 7.94 0.69 -5.71
CA TYR A 496 7.63 -0.04 -6.92
C TYR A 496 8.20 -1.45 -6.82
N LEU A 497 7.33 -2.44 -6.99
CA LEU A 497 7.68 -3.86 -6.90
C LEU A 497 7.19 -4.52 -8.18
N PHE A 498 8.07 -5.29 -8.81
CA PHE A 498 7.80 -5.96 -10.08
C PHE A 498 8.10 -7.44 -9.97
N VAL A 499 7.28 -8.27 -10.61
CA VAL A 499 7.48 -9.72 -10.72
C VAL A 499 7.36 -10.10 -12.18
N ASN A 500 8.45 -10.62 -12.77
CA ASN A 500 8.54 -10.90 -14.21
C ASN A 500 8.05 -9.72 -15.06
N ALA A 501 8.61 -8.53 -14.82
CA ALA A 501 8.23 -7.24 -15.43
C ALA A 501 6.79 -6.75 -15.17
N ARG A 502 5.97 -7.46 -14.38
CA ARG A 502 4.62 -7.02 -14.02
C ARG A 502 4.64 -6.19 -12.73
N PRO A 503 4.04 -4.97 -12.70
CA PRO A 503 3.91 -4.20 -11.46
C PRO A 503 2.94 -4.88 -10.50
N VAL A 504 3.39 -5.13 -9.26
CA VAL A 504 2.61 -5.80 -8.23
C VAL A 504 2.50 -4.95 -6.95
N LYS A 505 1.48 -5.24 -6.14
CA LYS A 505 1.26 -4.69 -4.79
C LYS A 505 0.99 -5.85 -3.84
N ASP A 506 1.99 -6.72 -3.69
CA ASP A 506 1.88 -7.94 -2.90
C ASP A 506 2.35 -7.73 -1.44
N LYS A 507 1.58 -8.27 -0.48
CA LYS A 507 1.83 -8.08 0.96
C LYS A 507 3.11 -8.77 1.44
N ILE A 508 3.50 -9.89 0.84
CA ILE A 508 4.75 -10.59 1.19
C ILE A 508 5.94 -9.72 0.79
N LEU A 509 5.92 -9.16 -0.41
CA LEU A 509 7.01 -8.31 -0.90
C LEU A 509 7.11 -7.01 -0.09
N SER A 510 5.98 -6.33 0.17
CA SER A 510 5.97 -5.14 1.03
C SER A 510 6.39 -5.45 2.47
N GLY A 511 5.99 -6.60 3.01
CA GLY A 511 6.43 -7.06 4.34
C GLY A 511 7.93 -7.38 4.38
N ALA A 512 8.50 -7.94 3.31
CA ALA A 512 9.93 -8.20 3.18
C ALA A 512 10.74 -6.90 3.15
N VAL A 513 10.29 -5.89 2.40
CA VAL A 513 10.87 -4.53 2.42
C VAL A 513 10.85 -3.96 3.83
N ARG A 514 9.70 -3.99 4.51
CA ARG A 514 9.57 -3.50 5.89
C ARG A 514 10.56 -4.21 6.82
N THR A 515 10.67 -5.54 6.72
CA THR A 515 11.60 -6.36 7.52
C THR A 515 13.07 -5.98 7.26
N ALA A 516 13.41 -5.60 6.03
CA ALA A 516 14.78 -5.22 5.68
C ALA A 516 15.18 -3.85 6.25
N TYR A 517 14.24 -2.92 6.35
CA TYR A 517 14.46 -1.54 6.81
C TYR A 517 14.09 -1.29 8.28
N GLN A 518 13.54 -2.27 8.98
CA GLN A 518 12.94 -2.12 10.31
C GLN A 518 13.87 -1.46 11.34
N ASP A 519 15.17 -1.75 11.27
CA ASP A 519 16.16 -1.24 12.24
C ASP A 519 16.84 0.08 11.78
N LEU A 520 16.40 0.65 10.66
CA LEU A 520 17.04 1.79 9.98
C LEU A 520 16.10 2.97 9.74
N LEU A 521 14.78 2.79 9.89
CA LEU A 521 13.77 3.81 9.62
C LEU A 521 12.87 4.04 10.84
N PRO A 522 12.44 5.30 11.09
CA PRO A 522 11.40 5.60 12.07
C PRO A 522 10.08 4.89 11.75
N ARG A 523 9.24 4.76 12.78
CA ARG A 523 7.84 4.34 12.65
C ARG A 523 7.11 5.22 11.63
N ASP A 524 6.28 4.61 10.80
CA ASP A 524 5.51 5.25 9.71
C ASP A 524 6.34 5.94 8.61
N ARG A 525 7.63 5.61 8.49
CA ARG A 525 8.47 6.02 7.37
C ARG A 525 8.72 4.87 6.40
N HIS A 526 8.74 5.23 5.12
CA HIS A 526 8.87 4.29 4.03
C HIS A 526 10.08 4.64 3.16
N PRO A 527 10.93 3.66 2.80
CA PRO A 527 11.97 3.87 1.81
C PRO A 527 11.34 4.05 0.43
N LEU A 528 12.08 4.73 -0.46
CA LEU A 528 11.80 4.74 -1.89
C LEU A 528 12.53 3.56 -2.51
N LEU A 529 11.89 2.82 -3.40
CA LEU A 529 12.53 1.70 -4.09
C LEU A 529 11.83 1.32 -5.38
N ALA A 530 12.58 0.67 -6.25
CA ALA A 530 12.08 -0.06 -7.40
C ALA A 530 12.82 -1.40 -7.50
N LEU A 531 12.14 -2.49 -7.18
CA LEU A 531 12.72 -3.84 -7.17
C LEU A 531 12.02 -4.75 -8.19
N PHE A 532 12.82 -5.51 -8.92
CA PHE A 532 12.42 -6.39 -10.01
C PHE A 532 12.81 -7.82 -9.66
N LEU A 533 11.80 -8.64 -9.40
CA LEU A 533 11.97 -10.06 -9.11
C LEU A 533 11.65 -10.87 -10.37
N THR A 534 12.68 -11.49 -10.95
CA THR A 534 12.55 -12.43 -12.06
C THR A 534 12.65 -13.86 -11.52
N LEU A 535 11.69 -14.70 -11.87
CA LEU A 535 11.65 -16.10 -11.43
C LEU A 535 10.97 -17.01 -12.47
N PRO A 536 11.18 -18.34 -12.40
CA PRO A 536 10.52 -19.29 -13.29
C PRO A 536 8.99 -19.11 -13.29
N GLN A 537 8.36 -19.18 -14.47
CA GLN A 537 6.92 -18.93 -14.61
C GLN A 537 6.05 -19.92 -13.81
N ASP A 538 6.53 -21.16 -13.62
CA ASP A 538 5.85 -22.19 -12.83
C ASP A 538 5.98 -21.98 -11.31
N ALA A 539 6.80 -21.00 -10.90
CA ALA A 539 7.03 -20.65 -9.50
C ALA A 539 6.18 -19.45 -9.03
N VAL A 540 5.40 -18.82 -9.93
CA VAL A 540 4.49 -17.71 -9.63
C VAL A 540 3.15 -17.86 -10.37
N ASP A 541 2.05 -17.82 -9.61
CA ASP A 541 0.71 -17.70 -10.17
C ASP A 541 0.31 -16.23 -10.23
N VAL A 542 0.15 -15.71 -11.44
CA VAL A 542 -0.28 -14.33 -11.72
C VAL A 542 -1.79 -14.17 -11.87
N ASN A 543 -2.56 -15.26 -11.90
CA ASN A 543 -4.01 -15.25 -12.11
C ASN A 543 -4.79 -15.20 -10.78
N VAL A 544 -4.30 -14.41 -9.81
CA VAL A 544 -4.89 -14.29 -8.47
C VAL A 544 -5.91 -13.14 -8.41
N HIS A 545 -5.64 -12.03 -9.10
CA HIS A 545 -6.44 -10.81 -9.07
C HIS A 545 -6.87 -10.36 -10.50
N PRO A 546 -8.07 -9.78 -10.71
CA PRO A 546 -8.53 -9.36 -12.05
C PRO A 546 -7.63 -8.32 -12.72
N THR A 547 -7.05 -7.40 -11.94
CA THR A 547 -6.07 -6.40 -12.42
C THR A 547 -4.64 -6.94 -12.44
N LYS A 548 -4.42 -8.23 -12.11
CA LYS A 548 -3.11 -8.91 -12.08
C LYS A 548 -2.05 -8.24 -11.18
N THR A 549 -2.47 -7.40 -10.22
CA THR A 549 -1.56 -6.68 -9.31
C THR A 549 -1.09 -7.51 -8.12
N GLU A 550 -1.69 -8.67 -7.87
CA GLU A 550 -1.29 -9.61 -6.82
C GLU A 550 -0.82 -10.90 -7.46
N VAL A 551 0.17 -11.54 -6.84
CA VAL A 551 0.78 -12.79 -7.31
C VAL A 551 0.92 -13.75 -6.16
N ARG A 552 0.90 -15.06 -6.44
CA ARG A 552 1.13 -16.10 -5.44
C ARG A 552 2.39 -16.87 -5.77
N PHE A 553 3.36 -16.83 -4.88
CA PHE A 553 4.62 -17.56 -5.03
C PHE A 553 4.48 -19.00 -4.54
N LYS A 554 5.05 -19.95 -5.28
CA LYS A 554 5.14 -21.36 -4.88
C LYS A 554 6.00 -21.53 -3.62
N ASP A 555 7.11 -20.79 -3.54
CA ASP A 555 7.96 -20.70 -2.36
C ASP A 555 8.03 -19.26 -1.85
N THR A 556 7.17 -18.96 -0.88
CA THR A 556 7.10 -17.64 -0.24
C THR A 556 8.31 -17.37 0.65
N GLY A 557 8.89 -18.42 1.26
CA GLY A 557 10.03 -18.31 2.16
C GLY A 557 11.29 -17.89 1.42
N LEU A 558 11.54 -18.52 0.27
CA LEU A 558 12.66 -18.18 -0.61
C LEU A 558 12.58 -16.74 -1.12
N VAL A 559 11.40 -16.31 -1.60
CA VAL A 559 11.19 -14.93 -2.10
C VAL A 559 11.41 -13.91 -1.00
N ARG A 560 10.78 -14.10 0.17
CA ARG A 560 10.96 -13.21 1.33
C ARG A 560 12.43 -13.17 1.76
N GLY A 561 13.07 -14.35 1.85
CA GLY A 561 14.47 -14.48 2.23
C GLY A 561 15.39 -13.71 1.28
N LEU A 562 15.22 -13.89 -0.04
CA LEU A 562 16.01 -13.20 -1.07
C LEU A 562 15.84 -11.68 -1.00
N LEU A 563 14.61 -11.17 -0.85
CA LEU A 563 14.36 -9.74 -0.69
C LEU A 563 15.03 -9.18 0.56
N VAL A 564 14.83 -9.83 1.72
CA VAL A 564 15.38 -9.35 2.99
C VAL A 564 16.90 -9.39 2.97
N SER A 565 17.51 -10.52 2.56
CA SER A 565 18.97 -10.64 2.52
C SER A 565 19.60 -9.72 1.49
N GLY A 566 18.99 -9.59 0.30
CA GLY A 566 19.47 -8.72 -0.77
C GLY A 566 19.47 -7.24 -0.36
N LEU A 567 18.37 -6.78 0.24
CA LEU A 567 18.24 -5.40 0.73
C LEU A 567 19.21 -5.14 1.88
N ARG A 568 19.29 -6.05 2.87
CA ARG A 568 20.23 -5.89 4.00
C ARG A 568 21.68 -5.84 3.53
N HIS A 569 22.06 -6.68 2.57
CA HIS A 569 23.41 -6.68 2.00
C HIS A 569 23.73 -5.35 1.29
N ALA A 570 22.81 -4.85 0.46
CA ALA A 570 22.97 -3.56 -0.21
C ALA A 570 23.09 -2.40 0.80
N LEU A 571 22.27 -2.40 1.85
CA LEU A 571 22.30 -1.40 2.91
C LEU A 571 23.58 -1.46 3.77
N SER A 572 24.10 -2.66 4.06
CA SER A 572 25.34 -2.83 4.84
C SER A 572 26.54 -2.24 4.10
N GLY A 573 26.66 -2.52 2.80
CA GLY A 573 27.76 -2.02 1.98
C GLY A 573 27.74 -0.49 1.79
N ALA A 574 26.62 0.16 2.12
CA ALA A 574 26.41 1.60 1.92
C ALA A 574 26.42 2.43 3.21
N GLY A 575 26.62 1.81 4.38
CA GLY A 575 26.65 2.51 5.67
C GLY A 575 27.60 3.71 5.69
N HIS A 576 28.67 3.68 4.89
CA HIS A 576 29.63 4.78 4.74
C HIS A 576 29.24 5.89 3.75
N ARG A 577 28.28 5.65 2.84
CA ARG A 577 27.82 6.65 1.86
C ARG A 577 26.68 7.52 2.40
N ALA A 578 25.88 7.01 3.34
CA ALA A 578 24.72 7.69 3.92
C ALA A 578 25.08 9.02 4.62
N SER A 579 26.30 9.12 5.17
CA SER A 579 26.83 10.31 5.85
C SER A 579 27.09 11.47 4.88
N ASN A 580 27.46 11.18 3.63
CA ASN A 580 27.99 12.20 2.70
C ASN A 580 26.88 13.00 1.99
N THR A 581 25.71 12.40 1.74
CA THR A 581 24.57 13.11 1.13
C THR A 581 23.92 14.12 2.09
N ILE A 582 24.06 13.89 3.40
CA ILE A 582 23.63 14.85 4.43
C ILE A 582 24.61 16.03 4.54
N SER A 583 25.91 15.81 4.36
CA SER A 583 26.89 16.90 4.29
C SER A 583 26.53 17.92 3.21
N ALA A 584 26.22 17.46 1.98
CA ALA A 584 25.88 18.34 0.86
C ALA A 584 24.57 19.13 1.07
N SER A 585 23.56 18.53 1.68
CA SER A 585 22.26 19.18 1.97
C SER A 585 22.34 20.14 3.17
N THR A 586 23.13 19.81 4.20
CA THR A 586 23.35 20.66 5.38
C THR A 586 24.16 21.91 5.04
N LEU A 587 25.14 21.80 4.13
CA LEU A 587 25.90 22.93 3.58
C LEU A 587 25.05 23.88 2.71
N GLY A 588 23.85 23.46 2.30
CA GLY A 588 22.91 24.26 1.51
C GLY A 588 21.88 25.07 2.33
N ILE A 589 21.83 24.94 3.67
CA ILE A 589 20.81 25.60 4.53
C ILE A 589 21.16 27.06 4.83
N SER A 590 21.62 27.81 3.84
CA SER A 590 21.85 29.24 3.98
C SER A 590 21.69 29.95 2.64
N GLN A 591 20.47 30.00 2.09
CA GLN A 591 19.91 31.20 1.43
C GLN A 591 18.37 31.07 1.32
N PRO A 592 17.57 32.08 1.71
CA PRO A 592 16.20 32.18 1.24
C PRO A 592 16.23 32.48 -0.26
N SER A 593 15.82 31.54 -1.10
CA SER A 593 15.71 31.78 -2.55
C SER A 593 14.65 32.85 -2.84
N PRO A 594 14.95 33.87 -3.65
CA PRO A 594 13.93 34.78 -4.15
C PRO A 594 13.02 34.04 -5.14
N LEU A 595 11.71 34.27 -5.01
CA LEU A 595 10.67 33.76 -5.90
C LEU A 595 11.05 34.00 -7.39
N PRO A 596 10.86 33.03 -8.29
CA PRO A 596 11.08 33.25 -9.72
C PRO A 596 10.07 34.26 -10.27
N ASN A 597 10.59 35.31 -10.89
CA ASN A 597 9.84 36.24 -11.72
C ASN A 597 9.11 35.48 -12.85
N MET A 598 7.78 35.45 -12.80
CA MET A 598 6.93 35.15 -13.96
C MET A 598 7.02 36.30 -14.98
N PRO A 599 7.17 36.04 -16.29
CA PRO A 599 7.09 37.07 -17.30
C PRO A 599 5.64 37.56 -17.45
N ARG A 600 5.43 38.86 -17.19
CA ARG A 600 4.19 39.58 -17.48
C ARG A 600 4.01 39.71 -19.00
N ALA A 601 3.00 39.04 -19.55
CA ALA A 601 2.41 39.42 -20.82
C ALA A 601 1.23 40.38 -20.58
N HIS A 602 1.25 41.51 -21.26
CA HIS A 602 0.23 42.54 -21.24
C HIS A 602 -1.03 42.11 -22.00
N SER A 603 -2.20 42.25 -21.38
CA SER A 603 -3.40 42.74 -22.06
C SER A 603 -4.31 43.39 -21.00
N GLY A 604 -4.65 44.65 -21.23
CA GLY A 604 -5.41 45.47 -20.30
C GLY A 604 -6.89 45.52 -20.66
N THR A 605 -7.73 45.63 -19.64
CA THR A 605 -8.86 46.56 -19.63
C THR A 605 -9.38 46.76 -18.21
N SER A 606 -9.72 48.01 -17.95
CA SER A 606 -10.05 48.64 -16.68
C SER A 606 -11.39 48.17 -16.09
N SER A 607 -11.46 48.02 -14.77
CA SER A 607 -12.64 48.42 -14.00
C SER A 607 -12.28 48.76 -12.56
N ARG A 608 -12.84 49.88 -12.11
CA ARG A 608 -12.57 50.60 -10.86
C ARG A 608 -13.41 50.06 -9.70
N LEU A 609 -12.81 50.14 -8.51
CA LEU A 609 -13.39 50.54 -7.21
C LEU A 609 -14.74 49.93 -6.78
N TYR A 610 -14.71 49.15 -5.70
CA TYR A 610 -15.70 49.28 -4.63
C TYR A 610 -15.12 48.86 -3.28
N ARG A 611 -15.16 49.80 -2.33
CA ARG A 611 -14.90 49.61 -0.90
C ARG A 611 -16.22 49.90 -0.19
N PRO A 612 -16.62 49.07 0.77
CA PRO A 612 -17.38 49.63 1.89
C PRO A 612 -16.75 49.28 3.24
N SER A 613 -16.90 50.25 4.13
CA SER A 613 -16.43 50.33 5.50
C SER A 613 -17.57 50.05 6.50
N THR A 614 -17.24 49.29 7.55
CA THR A 614 -17.66 49.41 8.97
C THR A 614 -19.15 49.51 9.35
N SER A 615 -19.62 48.61 10.25
CA SER A 615 -20.13 48.96 11.61
C SER A 615 -20.53 47.67 12.39
N THR A 616 -19.92 47.45 13.56
CA THR A 616 -20.49 47.45 14.93
C THR A 616 -21.14 46.15 15.43
N ALA A 617 -20.51 45.54 16.45
CA ALA A 617 -21.15 44.67 17.44
C ALA A 617 -20.67 45.06 18.85
N PRO A 618 -21.52 45.00 19.90
CA PRO A 618 -21.20 45.49 21.24
C PRO A 618 -20.60 44.42 22.18
N GLN A 619 -19.93 44.90 23.22
CA GLN A 619 -19.31 44.15 24.32
C GLN A 619 -20.34 43.55 25.30
N VAL A 620 -19.98 42.48 26.02
CA VAL A 620 -19.87 42.40 27.51
C VAL A 620 -19.22 41.04 27.93
N SER A 621 -18.38 41.13 28.97
CA SER A 621 -17.65 40.19 29.87
C SER A 621 -18.10 38.71 29.97
N GLU A 622 -17.31 37.71 30.40
CA GLU A 622 -16.18 37.60 31.34
C GLU A 622 -15.60 36.15 31.27
N GLY A 623 -14.32 35.92 31.64
CA GLY A 623 -13.82 34.56 31.97
C GLY A 623 -12.41 34.21 31.45
N ARG A 624 -11.42 34.27 32.35
CA ARG A 624 -9.96 34.16 32.13
C ARG A 624 -9.45 32.74 31.83
N GLY A 625 -8.38 32.66 31.01
CA GLY A 625 -7.46 31.52 30.97
C GLY A 625 -6.54 31.49 29.74
N THR A 626 -5.59 32.43 29.59
CA THR A 626 -4.57 32.40 28.53
C THR A 626 -3.19 32.12 29.08
N ALA A 627 -2.53 31.16 28.41
CA ALA A 627 -1.14 30.76 28.56
C ALA A 627 -0.16 31.91 28.28
N TYR A 628 0.91 31.91 29.06
CA TYR A 628 2.04 32.82 28.96
C TYR A 628 3.10 32.24 28.01
N GLN A 629 3.53 33.08 27.07
CA GLN A 629 4.74 32.94 26.28
C GLN A 629 5.71 33.99 26.82
N ALA A 630 6.84 33.60 27.40
CA ALA A 630 7.94 34.52 27.68
C ALA A 630 9.27 33.79 27.83
N SER A 631 10.17 34.15 26.93
CA SER A 631 11.62 34.01 26.96
C SER A 631 12.26 34.65 28.19
N LEU A 632 13.27 34.00 28.78
CA LEU A 632 14.18 34.60 29.76
C LEU A 632 15.63 34.15 29.53
N SER A 633 16.50 35.14 29.35
CA SER A 633 17.94 35.11 29.56
C SER A 633 18.24 35.33 31.06
N PRO A 634 19.32 34.79 31.65
CA PRO A 634 19.69 35.10 33.03
C PRO A 634 20.75 36.21 33.12
N THR A 635 20.43 37.26 33.87
CA THR A 635 21.38 38.26 34.39
C THR A 635 21.92 37.88 35.76
N GLN A 636 23.16 38.30 36.01
CA GLN A 636 23.92 38.19 37.25
C GLN A 636 23.40 39.10 38.36
N GLN A 637 23.65 38.68 39.61
CA GLN A 637 24.23 39.42 40.75
C GLN A 637 23.46 39.18 42.06
N ASP A 638 24.15 38.61 43.04
CA ASP A 638 24.17 39.20 44.38
C ASP A 638 25.49 38.86 45.10
N SER A 639 26.01 39.88 45.77
CA SER A 639 27.33 39.98 46.38
C SER A 639 27.18 40.20 47.88
N PHE A 640 28.04 39.55 48.68
CA PHE A 640 28.29 39.91 50.08
C PHE A 640 29.80 39.90 50.35
N THR A 641 30.31 41.02 50.86
CA THR A 641 31.67 41.27 51.35
C THR A 641 31.68 41.21 52.88
N ASP A 642 32.66 40.56 53.51
CA ASP A 642 33.78 41.21 54.24
C ASP A 642 34.56 40.31 55.24
N LEU A 643 35.89 40.40 55.10
CA LEU A 643 36.96 40.54 56.11
C LEU A 643 37.19 39.48 57.23
N ASN A 644 38.35 38.82 57.15
CA ASN A 644 39.44 38.99 58.15
C ASN A 644 40.79 38.40 57.70
N ALA A 645 41.85 39.16 57.95
CA ALA A 645 43.25 38.85 57.70
C ALA A 645 43.98 38.38 58.97
N VAL A 646 45.11 37.66 58.82
CA VAL A 646 46.44 37.88 59.47
C VAL A 646 47.41 36.68 59.23
N ARG A 647 48.67 37.04 58.92
CA ARG A 647 49.96 36.33 58.60
C ARG A 647 50.60 35.54 59.79
N PRO A 648 51.86 34.98 59.78
CA PRO A 648 52.99 34.93 58.78
C PRO A 648 53.77 33.57 58.62
N LEU A 649 54.76 33.55 57.70
CA LEU A 649 55.83 32.54 57.42
C LEU A 649 56.99 32.55 58.46
N PRO A 650 57.94 31.55 58.45
CA PRO A 650 59.23 31.66 57.71
C PRO A 650 59.74 30.31 57.11
N ASP A 651 60.24 30.25 55.87
CA ASP A 651 61.63 30.43 55.36
C ASP A 651 62.67 29.35 55.76
N VAL A 652 63.38 28.77 54.78
CA VAL A 652 64.87 28.74 54.69
C VAL A 652 65.37 27.87 53.51
N SER A 653 66.19 28.54 52.69
CA SER A 653 67.37 28.09 51.93
C SER A 653 67.28 27.63 50.47
N GLN A 654 67.95 28.46 49.66
CA GLN A 654 68.46 28.28 48.31
C GLN A 654 69.74 27.43 48.31
N THR A 655 70.04 26.75 47.19
CA THR A 655 71.37 26.75 46.52
C THR A 655 71.24 26.15 45.11
N SER A 656 71.79 26.85 44.12
CA SER A 656 71.96 26.50 42.69
C SER A 656 73.34 25.82 42.47
N PRO A 657 73.86 25.50 41.24
CA PRO A 657 73.28 25.22 39.91
C PRO A 657 73.94 23.98 39.19
N SER A 658 73.59 23.75 37.91
CA SER A 658 74.40 23.16 36.81
C SER A 658 74.11 21.73 36.30
N GLU A 659 73.76 21.69 35.01
CA GLU A 659 74.17 20.77 33.91
C GLU A 659 74.01 19.24 33.98
N ASP A 660 73.53 18.71 32.85
CA ASP A 660 73.58 17.33 32.35
C ASP A 660 72.75 16.23 33.04
N SER A 661 71.50 16.10 32.59
CA SER A 661 70.91 14.78 32.34
C SER A 661 69.70 14.90 31.42
N HIS A 662 69.84 14.37 30.20
CA HIS A 662 68.73 14.08 29.29
C HIS A 662 67.60 13.33 30.06
N PRO A 663 66.33 13.75 29.96
CA PRO A 663 65.22 12.87 30.28
C PRO A 663 65.19 11.75 29.22
N PRO A 664 64.91 10.49 29.59
CA PRO A 664 64.80 9.42 28.60
C PRO A 664 63.67 9.77 27.63
N GLU A 665 63.97 9.68 26.33
CA GLU A 665 62.97 9.70 25.28
C GLU A 665 61.85 8.72 25.62
N ALA A 666 60.65 9.25 25.82
CA ALA A 666 59.45 8.44 25.74
C ALA A 666 59.45 7.77 24.36
N PRO A 667 59.10 6.47 24.24
CA PRO A 667 59.07 5.82 22.95
C PRO A 667 58.14 6.62 22.04
N SER A 668 58.70 7.18 20.96
CA SER A 668 57.93 7.72 19.86
C SER A 668 56.99 6.61 19.40
N LYS A 669 55.69 6.76 19.69
CA LYS A 669 54.68 5.98 18.99
C LYS A 669 54.90 6.26 17.51
N GLU A 670 55.27 5.24 16.77
CA GLU A 670 55.25 5.26 15.31
C GLU A 670 53.93 5.90 14.87
N GLU A 671 54.00 6.99 14.11
CA GLU A 671 52.83 7.58 13.48
C GLU A 671 52.25 6.53 12.54
N GLU A 672 51.25 5.78 13.01
CA GLU A 672 50.52 4.89 12.13
C GLU A 672 49.92 5.72 10.99
N PRO A 673 50.14 5.33 9.73
CA PRO A 673 49.71 6.13 8.61
C PRO A 673 48.18 6.27 8.62
N LEU A 674 47.69 7.52 8.54
CA LEU A 674 46.27 7.91 8.43
C LEU A 674 45.49 7.11 7.36
N ASN A 675 46.20 6.47 6.42
CA ASN A 675 45.64 5.67 5.32
C ASN A 675 45.02 4.32 5.71
N HIS A 676 45.11 3.87 6.97
CA HIS A 676 44.58 2.56 7.38
C HIS A 676 43.18 2.57 8.02
N TYR A 677 42.61 3.75 8.29
CA TYR A 677 41.41 3.87 9.11
C TYR A 677 40.29 4.66 8.40
N PRO A 678 39.16 4.03 8.02
CA PRO A 678 38.02 4.67 7.35
C PRO A 678 37.47 5.95 8.00
N LEU A 679 37.38 6.01 9.33
CA LEU A 679 36.95 7.21 10.08
C LEU A 679 38.12 8.07 10.57
N GLY A 680 39.35 7.67 10.27
CA GLY A 680 40.56 8.40 10.63
C GLY A 680 40.90 8.36 12.12
N LEU A 681 41.73 9.31 12.56
CA LEU A 681 42.17 9.44 13.94
C LEU A 681 41.41 10.55 14.65
N ALA A 682 40.93 10.29 15.86
CA ALA A 682 40.28 11.30 16.69
C ALA A 682 41.26 12.42 17.03
N ARG A 683 40.82 13.67 16.85
CA ARG A 683 41.62 14.88 17.13
C ARG A 683 41.12 15.64 18.34
N ALA A 684 39.81 15.78 18.47
CA ALA A 684 39.22 16.54 19.55
C ALA A 684 37.77 16.12 19.84
N GLN A 685 37.33 16.42 21.06
CA GLN A 685 35.92 16.40 21.43
C GLN A 685 35.40 17.84 21.50
N ILE A 686 34.31 18.13 20.80
CA ILE A 686 33.70 19.45 20.72
C ILE A 686 32.37 19.47 21.48
N HIS A 687 32.18 20.50 22.31
CA HIS A 687 30.99 20.70 23.15
C HIS A 687 30.59 19.48 24.00
N THR A 688 31.52 18.56 24.29
CA THR A 688 31.27 17.30 25.00
C THR A 688 30.18 16.42 24.36
N THR A 689 29.92 16.62 23.07
CA THR A 689 28.86 15.94 22.30
C THR A 689 29.36 15.37 20.98
N PHE A 690 30.34 16.01 20.33
CA PHE A 690 30.84 15.59 19.02
C PHE A 690 32.30 15.18 19.10
N ILE A 691 32.66 14.10 18.41
CA ILE A 691 34.04 13.72 18.16
C ILE A 691 34.41 14.25 16.78
N VAL A 692 35.57 14.91 16.69
CA VAL A 692 36.14 15.36 15.42
C VAL A 692 37.35 14.50 15.13
N ALA A 693 37.36 13.89 13.95
CA ALA A 693 38.43 13.03 13.47
C ALA A 693 38.95 13.47 12.10
N GLU A 694 40.20 13.13 11.83
CA GLU A 694 40.90 13.48 10.61
C GLU A 694 41.32 12.22 9.88
N THR A 695 40.98 12.16 8.60
CA THR A 695 41.48 11.16 7.64
C THR A 695 42.56 11.81 6.76
N SER A 696 43.14 11.05 5.82
CA SER A 696 44.12 11.59 4.87
C SER A 696 43.59 12.75 4.00
N ASP A 697 42.27 12.84 3.77
CA ASP A 697 41.67 13.77 2.80
C ASP A 697 40.34 14.42 3.26
N SER A 698 39.89 14.18 4.50
CA SER A 698 38.60 14.70 4.99
C SER A 698 38.53 14.86 6.51
N LEU A 699 37.66 15.78 6.94
CA LEU A 699 37.25 15.98 8.32
C LEU A 699 35.97 15.19 8.60
N VAL A 700 35.97 14.38 9.65
CA VAL A 700 34.81 13.58 10.07
C VAL A 700 34.29 14.14 11.39
N ILE A 701 32.99 14.40 11.47
CA ILE A 701 32.30 14.83 12.70
C ILE A 701 31.30 13.75 13.10
N ILE A 702 31.49 13.19 14.29
CA ILE A 702 30.70 12.08 14.82
C ILE A 702 29.86 12.59 15.99
N ASP A 703 28.56 12.29 16.00
CA ASP A 703 27.70 12.42 17.17
C ASP A 703 27.98 11.27 18.12
N GLN A 704 28.66 11.56 19.24
CA GLN A 704 29.12 10.53 20.16
C GLN A 704 27.96 9.74 20.79
N HIS A 705 26.81 10.39 20.98
CA HIS A 705 25.66 9.82 21.66
C HIS A 705 24.95 8.87 20.71
N ALA A 706 24.61 9.34 19.51
CA ALA A 706 23.97 8.52 18.48
C ALA A 706 24.84 7.33 18.04
N ALA A 707 26.16 7.54 17.93
CA ALA A 707 27.12 6.47 17.64
C ALA A 707 27.12 5.41 18.75
N HIS A 708 27.26 5.82 20.01
CA HIS A 708 27.34 4.87 21.13
C HIS A 708 26.01 4.14 21.37
N GLU A 709 24.85 4.79 21.19
CA GLU A 709 23.54 4.13 21.18
C GLU A 709 23.49 3.00 20.14
N ARG A 710 23.95 3.29 18.92
CA ARG A 710 23.96 2.30 17.83
C ARG A 710 24.88 1.12 18.14
N LEU A 711 26.07 1.38 18.67
CA LEU A 711 27.03 0.35 19.08
C LEU A 711 26.46 -0.57 20.16
N VAL A 712 25.86 0.01 21.21
CA VAL A 712 25.24 -0.76 22.31
C VAL A 712 24.08 -1.59 21.78
N TYR A 713 23.23 -1.02 20.92
CA TYR A 713 22.09 -1.72 20.30
C TYR A 713 22.54 -2.95 19.50
N GLU A 714 23.49 -2.78 18.57
CA GLU A 714 23.96 -3.90 17.73
C GLU A 714 24.70 -4.96 18.56
N HIS A 715 25.43 -4.57 19.60
CA HIS A 715 26.08 -5.52 20.50
C HIS A 715 25.08 -6.32 21.35
N MET A 716 24.05 -5.66 21.90
CA MET A 716 22.97 -6.35 22.62
C MET A 716 22.20 -7.32 21.73
N LYS A 717 21.94 -6.92 20.48
CA LYS A 717 21.30 -7.77 19.46
C LYS A 717 22.14 -9.00 19.12
N ALA A 718 23.44 -8.83 18.91
CA ALA A 718 24.35 -9.95 18.66
C ALA A 718 24.41 -10.92 19.86
N GLN A 719 24.48 -10.41 21.09
CA GLN A 719 24.46 -11.26 22.30
C GLN A 719 23.16 -12.04 22.43
N MET A 720 22.02 -11.42 22.12
CA MET A 720 20.72 -12.06 22.16
C MET A 720 20.60 -13.21 21.16
N GLU A 721 21.17 -13.08 19.96
CA GLU A 721 21.14 -14.14 18.93
C GLU A 721 22.06 -15.33 19.26
N GLU A 722 23.16 -15.13 20.01
CA GLU A 722 24.11 -16.21 20.34
C GLU A 722 23.86 -16.93 21.67
N LYS A 723 23.81 -16.19 22.81
CA LYS A 723 23.88 -16.77 24.17
C LYS A 723 22.92 -16.13 25.18
N GLY A 724 22.09 -15.17 24.74
CA GLY A 724 21.28 -14.31 25.62
C GLY A 724 22.10 -13.13 26.17
N ILE A 725 21.40 -12.05 26.53
CA ILE A 725 22.04 -10.81 26.99
C ILE A 725 22.67 -11.02 28.37
N GLN A 726 23.95 -10.66 28.51
CA GLN A 726 24.65 -10.80 29.78
C GLN A 726 24.02 -9.90 30.86
N ARG A 727 23.79 -10.48 32.04
CA ARG A 727 23.11 -9.81 33.15
C ARG A 727 24.12 -9.43 34.24
N GLN A 728 23.92 -8.26 34.84
CA GLN A 728 24.63 -7.80 36.01
C GLN A 728 23.65 -7.68 37.17
N ILE A 729 23.94 -8.42 38.26
CA ILE A 729 23.21 -8.30 39.52
C ILE A 729 23.58 -6.96 40.17
N LEU A 730 22.57 -6.20 40.60
CA LEU A 730 22.77 -4.97 41.35
C LEU A 730 23.21 -5.30 42.78
N LEU A 731 24.23 -4.60 43.28
CA LEU A 731 24.69 -4.76 44.67
C LEU A 731 23.59 -4.42 45.67
N ILE A 732 22.74 -3.45 45.32
CA ILE A 732 21.55 -3.05 46.06
C ILE A 732 20.40 -3.00 45.04
N PRO A 733 19.37 -3.85 45.17
CA PRO A 733 18.19 -3.76 44.31
C PRO A 733 17.53 -2.39 44.40
N GLU A 734 17.10 -1.85 43.25
CA GLU A 734 16.48 -0.52 43.18
C GLU A 734 14.96 -0.65 43.17
N VAL A 735 14.27 0.13 44.00
CA VAL A 735 12.80 0.20 44.05
C VAL A 735 12.35 1.34 43.15
N VAL A 736 11.49 1.04 42.17
CA VAL A 736 10.90 2.03 41.27
C VAL A 736 9.40 2.15 41.56
N GLU A 737 8.96 3.34 41.96
CA GLU A 737 7.55 3.64 42.22
C GLU A 737 6.77 3.81 40.90
N LEU A 738 5.59 3.20 40.81
CA LEU A 738 4.73 3.14 39.62
C LEU A 738 3.25 3.15 40.02
N LYS A 739 2.35 3.50 39.09
CA LYS A 739 0.91 3.29 39.31
C LYS A 739 0.55 1.81 39.25
N GLU A 740 -0.59 1.43 39.82
CA GLU A 740 -1.07 0.05 39.86
C GLU A 740 -1.20 -0.56 38.46
N GLU A 741 -1.77 0.18 37.51
CA GLU A 741 -1.91 -0.23 36.11
C GLU A 741 -0.54 -0.40 35.41
N GLU A 742 0.43 0.46 35.71
CA GLU A 742 1.79 0.42 35.15
C GLU A 742 2.59 -0.77 35.68
N GLN A 743 2.42 -1.08 36.97
CA GLN A 743 2.99 -2.26 37.61
C GLN A 743 2.44 -3.55 36.99
N GLU A 744 1.13 -3.64 36.73
CA GLU A 744 0.53 -4.81 36.09
C GLU A 744 1.10 -5.06 34.70
N ILE A 745 1.28 -4.01 33.90
CA ILE A 745 1.83 -4.09 32.54
C ILE A 745 3.24 -4.72 32.58
N LEU A 746 4.14 -4.20 33.41
CA LEU A 746 5.50 -4.75 33.53
C LEU A 746 5.53 -6.20 34.01
N ILE A 747 4.67 -6.55 34.97
CA ILE A 747 4.62 -7.91 35.51
C ILE A 747 4.11 -8.92 34.47
N ARG A 748 3.18 -8.51 33.59
CA ARG A 748 2.73 -9.34 32.46
C ARG A 748 3.87 -9.66 31.47
N HIS A 749 4.84 -8.75 31.31
CA HIS A 749 5.96 -8.89 30.37
C HIS A 749 7.29 -9.31 31.02
N THR A 750 7.29 -9.74 32.28
CA THR A 750 8.53 -10.08 33.01
C THR A 750 9.39 -11.13 32.30
N SER A 751 8.77 -12.16 31.70
CA SER A 751 9.51 -13.18 30.94
C SER A 751 10.26 -12.64 29.72
N ASP A 752 9.80 -11.55 29.12
CA ASP A 752 10.45 -10.92 27.97
C ASP A 752 11.55 -9.95 28.43
N LEU A 753 11.31 -9.20 29.50
CA LEU A 753 12.33 -8.35 30.14
C LEU A 753 13.52 -9.16 30.65
N GLU A 754 13.27 -10.36 31.19
CA GLU A 754 14.34 -11.27 31.61
C GLU A 754 15.24 -11.70 30.44
N LYS A 755 14.66 -11.97 29.25
CA LYS A 755 15.45 -12.30 28.05
C LYS A 755 16.34 -11.13 27.63
N LEU A 756 15.88 -9.90 27.87
CA LEU A 756 16.63 -8.67 27.63
C LEU A 756 17.66 -8.36 28.71
N GLY A 757 17.68 -9.13 29.81
CA GLY A 757 18.62 -8.98 30.91
C GLY A 757 18.16 -8.05 32.03
N LEU A 758 16.87 -7.69 32.07
CA LEU A 758 16.25 -6.91 33.13
C LEU A 758 15.37 -7.81 34.00
N ALA A 759 15.77 -8.04 35.26
CA ALA A 759 14.96 -8.81 36.22
C ALA A 759 14.15 -7.86 37.11
N VAL A 760 12.83 -7.91 36.95
CA VAL A 760 11.86 -7.08 37.67
C VAL A 760 10.92 -7.98 38.47
N GLU A 761 10.68 -7.65 39.74
CA GLU A 761 9.70 -8.35 40.58
C GLU A 761 8.72 -7.38 41.24
N LYS A 762 7.54 -7.87 41.59
CA LYS A 762 6.51 -7.06 42.25
C LYS A 762 6.95 -6.67 43.66
N PHE A 763 6.86 -5.39 44.01
CA PHE A 763 7.21 -4.88 45.34
C PHE A 763 6.11 -3.94 45.88
N GLY A 764 5.19 -4.49 46.68
CA GLY A 764 4.01 -3.75 47.15
C GLY A 764 2.96 -3.49 46.06
N GLU A 765 2.08 -2.51 46.27
CA GLU A 765 0.97 -2.18 45.36
C GLU A 765 1.33 -1.12 44.31
N LYS A 766 2.42 -0.37 44.51
CA LYS A 766 2.79 0.80 43.69
C LYS A 766 4.29 0.87 43.38
N ALA A 767 4.97 -0.27 43.36
CA ALA A 767 6.39 -0.30 43.03
C ALA A 767 6.86 -1.65 42.48
N VAL A 768 7.97 -1.64 41.75
CA VAL A 768 8.68 -2.83 41.31
C VAL A 768 10.11 -2.81 41.84
N LEU A 769 10.67 -3.97 42.12
CA LEU A 769 12.07 -4.13 42.49
C LEU A 769 12.87 -4.59 41.26
N VAL A 770 13.92 -3.87 40.93
CA VAL A 770 14.88 -4.24 39.87
C VAL A 770 16.09 -4.89 40.52
N ARG A 771 16.39 -6.14 40.15
CA ARG A 771 17.51 -6.92 40.72
C ARG A 771 18.68 -7.08 39.77
N GLU A 772 18.40 -7.23 38.49
CA GLU A 772 19.40 -7.44 37.45
C GLU A 772 19.15 -6.46 36.31
N ILE A 773 20.23 -5.94 35.75
CA ILE A 773 20.22 -5.10 34.54
C ILE A 773 21.16 -5.70 33.49
N PRO A 774 20.99 -5.36 32.20
CA PRO A 774 21.93 -5.79 31.17
C PRO A 774 23.34 -5.21 31.46
N ALA A 775 24.37 -6.07 31.46
CA ALA A 775 25.74 -5.71 31.83
C ALA A 775 26.38 -4.64 30.91
N LEU A 776 25.82 -4.44 29.72
CA LEU A 776 26.25 -3.43 28.75
C LEU A 776 25.84 -2.01 29.14
N LEU A 777 24.82 -1.85 29.99
CA LEU A 777 24.37 -0.54 30.47
C LEU A 777 25.31 -0.08 31.58
N LYS A 778 26.25 0.80 31.25
CA LYS A 778 27.16 1.38 32.24
C LYS A 778 26.45 2.51 33.00
N ASN A 779 26.04 2.25 34.25
CA ASN A 779 25.34 3.19 35.15
C ASN A 779 24.01 3.75 34.58
N PRO A 780 23.01 2.89 34.25
CA PRO A 780 21.72 3.35 33.75
C PRO A 780 20.92 4.10 34.83
N ASN A 781 20.03 4.99 34.40
CA ASN A 781 18.98 5.50 35.29
C ASN A 781 17.83 4.49 35.29
N ILE A 782 17.81 3.61 36.30
CA ILE A 782 16.88 2.47 36.35
C ILE A 782 15.43 2.95 36.45
N SER A 783 15.13 3.93 37.31
CA SER A 783 13.80 4.52 37.42
C SER A 783 13.27 5.05 36.07
N LYS A 784 14.10 5.79 35.32
CA LYS A 784 13.68 6.33 34.02
C LYS A 784 13.54 5.22 32.96
N LEU A 785 14.44 4.23 32.95
CA LEU A 785 14.35 3.08 32.05
C LEU A 785 13.02 2.32 32.25
N VAL A 786 12.65 2.06 33.51
CA VAL A 786 11.39 1.37 33.83
C VAL A 786 10.18 2.20 33.41
N GLN A 787 10.21 3.54 33.58
CA GLN A 787 9.12 4.42 33.13
C GLN A 787 8.99 4.44 31.60
N ASP A 788 10.10 4.59 30.87
CA ASP A 788 10.08 4.61 29.40
C ASP A 788 9.58 3.27 28.83
N LEU A 789 9.91 2.13 29.48
CA LEU A 789 9.38 0.82 29.12
C LEU A 789 7.86 0.75 29.32
N VAL A 790 7.34 1.25 30.44
CA VAL A 790 5.89 1.29 30.71
C VAL A 790 5.15 2.09 29.64
N ASP A 791 5.66 3.29 29.32
CA ASP A 791 5.05 4.16 28.32
C ASP A 791 5.06 3.47 26.93
N GLU A 792 6.15 2.78 26.59
CA GLU A 792 6.29 2.00 25.35
C GLU A 792 5.31 0.82 25.30
N PHE A 793 5.13 0.06 26.39
CA PHE A 793 4.14 -1.01 26.46
C PHE A 793 2.70 -0.47 26.33
N GLN A 794 2.40 0.72 26.87
CA GLN A 794 1.09 1.36 26.75
C GLN A 794 0.78 1.80 25.31
N GLU A 795 1.78 2.31 24.57
CA GLU A 795 1.62 2.71 23.17
C GLU A 795 1.54 1.51 22.20
N LEU A 796 2.25 0.42 22.49
CA LEU A 796 2.36 -0.72 21.57
C LEU A 796 1.13 -1.65 21.60
N GLY A 797 0.53 -1.89 22.76
CA GLY A 797 -0.56 -2.87 22.92
C GLY A 797 -0.19 -4.31 22.47
N ASP A 798 -1.15 -5.25 22.57
CA ASP A 798 -0.94 -6.68 22.26
C ASP A 798 -0.81 -7.02 20.75
N LEU A 799 -0.69 -6.01 19.88
CA LEU A 799 -0.86 -6.17 18.41
C LEU A 799 0.43 -6.53 17.65
N PHE A 800 1.60 -6.52 18.28
CA PHE A 800 2.90 -6.75 17.63
C PHE A 800 3.43 -8.17 17.87
N SER A 801 4.20 -8.71 16.92
CA SER A 801 4.85 -10.00 17.12
C SER A 801 5.94 -9.90 18.19
N LEU A 802 6.12 -10.95 18.99
CA LEU A 802 7.11 -11.02 20.09
C LEU A 802 8.52 -10.53 19.68
N LYS A 803 8.90 -10.75 18.42
CA LYS A 803 10.21 -10.38 17.88
C LYS A 803 10.33 -8.89 17.55
N GLU A 804 9.26 -8.25 17.07
CA GLU A 804 9.24 -6.80 16.81
C GLU A 804 9.26 -6.03 18.12
N HIS A 805 8.50 -6.53 19.11
CA HIS A 805 8.46 -6.01 20.47
C HIS A 805 9.86 -6.01 21.11
N ILE A 806 10.61 -7.11 21.01
CA ILE A 806 11.97 -7.23 21.56
C ILE A 806 12.96 -6.23 20.94
N ASN A 807 12.86 -5.96 19.63
CA ASN A 807 13.79 -5.04 18.96
C ASN A 807 13.57 -3.58 19.35
N GLU A 808 12.33 -3.18 19.63
CA GLU A 808 12.00 -1.82 20.09
C GLU A 808 12.52 -1.61 21.52
N LEU A 809 12.26 -2.56 22.42
CA LEU A 809 12.80 -2.53 23.79
C LEU A 809 14.34 -2.47 23.80
N LEU A 810 15.03 -3.21 22.91
CA LEU A 810 16.49 -3.12 22.75
C LEU A 810 16.96 -1.68 22.43
N GLY A 811 16.19 -0.92 21.65
CA GLY A 811 16.46 0.50 21.39
C GLY A 811 16.38 1.34 22.66
N THR A 812 15.34 1.14 23.46
CA THR A 812 15.14 1.82 24.75
C THR A 812 16.26 1.49 25.74
N PHE A 813 16.66 0.22 25.86
CA PHE A 813 17.82 -0.16 26.66
C PHE A 813 19.11 0.51 26.18
N ALA A 814 19.39 0.50 24.87
CA ALA A 814 20.60 1.10 24.31
C ALA A 814 20.68 2.61 24.55
N CYS A 815 19.54 3.32 24.56
CA CYS A 815 19.48 4.75 24.91
C CYS A 815 19.95 5.00 26.35
N HIS A 816 19.51 4.17 27.30
CA HIS A 816 19.84 4.29 28.73
C HIS A 816 21.26 3.85 29.12
N GLY A 817 21.91 3.07 28.27
CA GLY A 817 23.31 2.65 28.43
C GLY A 817 24.33 3.52 27.70
N SER A 818 23.86 4.51 26.93
CA SER A 818 24.73 5.27 26.05
C SER A 818 25.55 6.36 26.76
N ILE A 819 26.68 6.75 26.15
CA ILE A 819 27.45 7.91 26.63
C ILE A 819 26.53 9.14 26.56
N ARG A 820 26.17 9.68 27.72
CA ARG A 820 25.36 10.90 27.80
C ARG A 820 26.06 12.06 27.07
N ALA A 821 25.27 12.87 26.38
CA ALA A 821 25.70 14.22 25.99
C ALA A 821 26.28 14.94 27.22
N GLY A 822 27.55 15.35 27.17
CA GLY A 822 28.22 16.00 28.30
C GLY A 822 29.42 15.26 28.91
N ARG A 823 29.60 13.95 28.68
CA ARG A 823 30.78 13.22 29.20
C ARG A 823 32.05 13.61 28.44
N ARG A 824 33.11 13.98 29.15
CA ARG A 824 34.44 14.16 28.54
C ARG A 824 35.09 12.82 28.24
N LEU A 825 35.55 12.65 27.00
CA LEU A 825 36.28 11.47 26.54
C LEU A 825 37.74 11.82 26.34
N ASN A 826 38.65 10.87 26.60
CA ASN A 826 40.05 11.00 26.18
C ASN A 826 40.25 10.52 24.73
N LEU A 827 41.40 10.83 24.12
CA LEU A 827 41.68 10.46 22.72
C LEU A 827 41.60 8.95 22.48
N THR A 828 42.09 8.14 23.42
CA THR A 828 42.04 6.67 23.30
C THR A 828 40.60 6.14 23.35
N GLU A 829 39.74 6.72 24.20
CA GLU A 829 38.31 6.39 24.24
C GLU A 829 37.59 6.82 22.96
N MET A 830 37.94 7.99 22.40
CA MET A 830 37.38 8.45 21.12
C MET A 830 37.79 7.53 19.98
N ASP A 831 39.08 7.22 19.84
CA ASP A 831 39.57 6.29 18.82
C ASP A 831 38.93 4.91 18.97
N ALA A 832 38.74 4.41 20.20
CA ALA A 832 38.06 3.15 20.43
C ALA A 832 36.61 3.15 19.91
N ILE A 833 35.87 4.25 20.09
CA ILE A 833 34.52 4.41 19.51
C ILE A 833 34.59 4.37 17.98
N LEU A 834 35.55 5.08 17.37
CA LEU A 834 35.73 5.08 15.93
C LEU A 834 36.06 3.67 15.39
N ARG A 835 36.99 2.95 16.03
CA ARG A 835 37.32 1.56 15.67
C ARG A 835 36.09 0.66 15.77
N GLN A 836 35.31 0.78 16.86
CA GLN A 836 34.07 0.02 17.04
C GLN A 836 33.02 0.35 15.98
N MET A 837 32.87 1.61 15.59
CA MET A 837 31.96 2.02 14.52
C MET A 837 32.34 1.40 13.18
N GLU A 838 33.63 1.30 12.86
CA GLU A 838 34.08 0.69 11.61
C GLU A 838 33.84 -0.81 11.54
N GLU A 839 33.92 -1.52 12.68
CA GLU A 839 33.63 -2.95 12.78
C GLU A 839 32.13 -3.26 12.86
N THR A 840 31.31 -2.29 13.32
CA THR A 840 29.88 -2.49 13.57
C THR A 840 29.04 -2.22 12.31
N PRO A 841 28.25 -3.21 11.84
CA PRO A 841 27.36 -3.02 10.70
C PRO A 841 26.37 -1.86 10.90
N TYR A 842 26.14 -1.07 9.85
CA TYR A 842 25.18 0.05 9.85
C TYR A 842 25.46 1.12 10.91
N SER A 843 26.68 1.24 11.40
CA SER A 843 27.07 2.23 12.41
C SER A 843 26.87 3.68 11.97
N GLY A 844 26.84 3.94 10.65
CA GLY A 844 26.66 5.27 10.05
C GLY A 844 25.27 5.89 10.25
N GLN A 845 24.32 5.16 10.82
CA GLN A 845 22.96 5.62 11.04
C GLN A 845 22.45 5.17 12.41
N CYS A 846 21.78 6.07 13.13
CA CYS A 846 21.19 5.75 14.43
C CYS A 846 19.89 4.97 14.25
N ASN A 847 19.38 4.40 15.34
CA ASN A 847 18.12 3.62 15.36
C ASN A 847 16.90 4.43 14.90
N HIS A 848 17.00 5.76 14.84
CA HIS A 848 15.97 6.69 14.37
C HIS A 848 16.22 7.22 12.95
N GLY A 849 17.16 6.64 12.19
CA GLY A 849 17.43 7.02 10.81
C GLY A 849 18.25 8.31 10.63
N ARG A 850 18.82 8.90 11.69
CA ARG A 850 19.73 10.06 11.61
C ARG A 850 21.18 9.59 11.39
N PRO A 851 22.05 10.33 10.70
CA PRO A 851 23.45 9.95 10.58
C PRO A 851 24.14 10.01 11.94
N THR A 852 25.00 9.04 12.23
CA THR A 852 25.87 9.07 13.42
C THR A 852 27.15 9.86 13.17
N TYR A 853 27.54 10.04 11.91
CA TYR A 853 28.65 10.90 11.51
C TYR A 853 28.41 11.57 10.16
N ILE A 854 29.10 12.67 9.92
CA ILE A 854 29.20 13.38 8.64
C ILE A 854 30.66 13.53 8.25
N GLN A 855 30.94 13.55 6.94
CA GLN A 855 32.28 13.70 6.40
C GLN A 855 32.32 14.91 5.47
N LEU A 856 33.37 15.71 5.58
CA LEU A 856 33.64 16.88 4.74
C LEU A 856 35.01 16.70 4.10
N SER A 857 35.04 16.54 2.77
CA SER A 857 36.29 16.43 2.02
C SER A 857 37.09 17.73 2.08
N LYS A 858 38.41 17.64 1.94
CA LYS A 858 39.30 18.80 1.88
C LYS A 858 38.86 19.83 0.84
N ALA A 859 38.42 19.37 -0.34
CA ALA A 859 37.92 20.24 -1.41
C ALA A 859 36.62 20.98 -1.01
N GLU A 860 35.71 20.34 -0.28
CA GLU A 860 34.50 20.99 0.24
C GLU A 860 34.84 22.03 1.31
N ILE A 861 35.79 21.73 2.19
CA ILE A 861 36.29 22.67 3.20
C ILE A 861 36.95 23.87 2.52
N GLU A 862 37.84 23.65 1.54
CA GLU A 862 38.49 24.71 0.77
C GLU A 862 37.45 25.61 0.07
N LYS A 863 36.41 25.00 -0.52
CA LYS A 863 35.29 25.72 -1.13
C LYS A 863 34.53 26.60 -0.14
N LEU A 864 34.33 26.15 1.11
CA LEU A 864 33.67 26.96 2.16
C LEU A 864 34.47 28.21 2.54
N PHE A 865 35.78 28.17 2.35
CA PHE A 865 36.67 29.31 2.56
C PHE A 865 37.02 30.06 1.27
N GLU A 866 36.30 29.80 0.17
CA GLU A 866 36.53 30.37 -1.17
C GLU A 866 37.97 30.16 -1.68
N ARG A 867 38.65 29.10 -1.20
CA ARG A 867 39.96 28.68 -1.67
C ARG A 867 39.76 27.70 -2.82
N ARG A 868 40.52 27.89 -3.90
CA ARG A 868 40.47 27.07 -5.11
C ARG A 868 41.36 25.85 -5.01
#